data_AF-A0A934IG18-F1
#
_entry.id   AF-A0A934IG18-F1
#
_cell.length_a   1.000
_cell.length_b   1.000
_cell.length_c   1.000
_cell.angle_alpha   90.00
_cell.angle_beta   90.00
_cell.angle_gamma   90.00
#
_symmetry.space_group_name_H-M   'P 1'
#
loop_
_entity.id
_entity.type
_entity.pdbx_description
1 polymer ?
#
loop_
_entity_poly.entity_id
_entity_poly.type
_entity_poly.pdbx_seq_one_letter_code
_entity_poly.pdbx_strand_id
1 'polypeptide(L)'
;MIDVSFTDINNWGAGFQGEFKLSNSGSAVSGWLLSFTANFEISQIWGARIVSHVGDTYVVENLSWNATIGSGSEISFGFIGRADGATPAVDEIAVNDEPVDDVPDLPVLTVDDVVVAEDGGSATLTVRLDEAADGPVSADYRTVTGTAGAADFTGTSGTLTFAAGETTAEIVVAITDDGEIEADEGFTLVFENADGAEIGDGEATVTIVSEDVAPPPSITIEASQAVAEGDVETGAAAGWFSTSGSDIVDANGDVVRLTGVNWFGAETTRMAPDGLHTRNWQDMMDQMADLGFNTIRLPFSNDALRDGATPSGINYALNPDLAGLSPIEIIDKIVDYAGEIGMRIILDNHRNAAGDGASSNGLWYGEGYSQDDWIADWQMLAERYADDPTVVGLDLSNEPHSATWGDGNLATDWRLGAEAAIEAIHAVNPEVLVLVEGIGGDYWWGGNLKGVASAPIRLDATDKLVYSPHAYPNSIYSQPWFSDPDFPDNLTDKWDENWGYIAKEGIAPVLLGEFGSRLEDAKDVAWFDEMVPYLEENGLSFTYWSWNPNSGDTGGILADDWTTVVEAKMDLLEAALGDALPTDGGTVDTTTVAIAVSLSEAASHSVSVDYATVDGTAIAGVDYEATSGTVTFDPGETTVIIEVDVLRDGVAEDDRSFDVVLSDPDGGELDGARTTITILDDDEEGGGEETPDAVPVVSIAGLEVEEGDGTAYVRLTLDGAASEDVAVTVAASGGSADGDDFDIGSGAVLFAAGETEAFLAVNLVDDDEVEGTETATLRLTGADGATIGDDRATLTILDNDEAAPPEEGDANGDGVYSVISVRDSWSSGFVADGTVFNESGAGIDGWTVSFALDGEIVNIWNAAIVSHTGDTYVIGSLGYNDSVASGGSTGWGFQAQGLSDSITVGDVIL
;
A
#
# COMPACT_ATOMS: atom_id res chain seq x y z
N MET A 1 23.31 56.88 -79.66
CA MET A 1 23.42 55.94 -80.79
C MET A 1 24.77 55.30 -80.64
N ILE A 2 24.81 53.97 -80.60
CA ILE A 2 26.06 53.20 -80.57
C ILE A 2 26.38 52.80 -82.00
N ASP A 3 27.54 53.20 -82.48
CA ASP A 3 28.11 52.74 -83.75
C ASP A 3 29.11 51.62 -83.46
N VAL A 4 28.98 50.49 -84.17
CA VAL A 4 29.86 49.33 -84.01
C VAL A 4 30.75 49.19 -85.23
N SER A 5 32.03 48.96 -85.01
CA SER A 5 32.97 48.58 -86.06
C SER A 5 33.72 47.30 -85.71
N PHE A 6 33.78 46.37 -86.65
CA PHE A 6 34.62 45.17 -86.60
C PHE A 6 35.91 45.41 -87.40
N THR A 7 37.05 45.01 -86.83
CA THR A 7 38.37 45.06 -87.47
C THR A 7 39.06 43.72 -87.35
N ASP A 8 39.47 43.15 -88.48
CA ASP A 8 40.49 42.10 -88.53
C ASP A 8 41.87 42.75 -88.32
N ILE A 9 42.44 42.56 -87.13
CA ILE A 9 43.70 43.19 -86.72
C ILE A 9 44.91 42.44 -87.29
N ASN A 10 44.87 41.11 -87.23
CA ASN A 10 45.98 40.27 -87.63
C ASN A 10 45.48 38.90 -88.06
N ASN A 11 45.66 38.57 -89.33
CA ASN A 11 45.17 37.34 -89.94
C ASN A 11 46.32 36.45 -90.39
N TRP A 12 46.38 35.22 -89.90
CA TRP A 12 47.40 34.22 -90.25
C TRP A 12 46.83 33.01 -91.00
N GLY A 13 45.66 33.17 -91.61
CA GLY A 13 45.02 32.19 -92.52
C GLY A 13 44.20 31.12 -91.79
N ALA A 14 44.81 30.40 -90.85
CA ALA A 14 44.11 29.39 -90.03
C ALA A 14 43.36 30.00 -88.83
N GLY A 15 43.63 31.26 -88.52
CA GLY A 15 42.96 32.04 -87.47
C GLY A 15 43.30 33.51 -87.60
N PHE A 16 42.64 34.35 -86.80
CA PHE A 16 42.83 35.79 -86.80
C PHE A 16 42.53 36.40 -85.44
N GLN A 17 43.07 37.60 -85.21
CA GLN A 17 42.69 38.44 -84.08
C GLN A 17 41.67 39.48 -84.55
N GLY A 18 40.45 39.40 -84.02
CA GLY A 18 39.38 40.36 -84.27
C GLY A 18 39.24 41.37 -83.14
N GLU A 19 38.79 42.58 -83.46
CA GLU A 19 38.35 43.58 -82.48
C GLU A 19 37.01 44.19 -82.89
N PHE A 20 36.10 44.26 -81.93
CA PHE A 20 34.93 45.10 -82.01
C PHE A 20 35.16 46.39 -81.23
N LYS A 21 34.72 47.50 -81.82
CA LYS A 21 34.73 48.82 -81.19
C LYS A 21 33.33 49.39 -81.18
N LEU A 22 32.87 49.79 -80.00
CA LEU A 22 31.57 50.40 -79.78
C LEU A 22 31.77 51.87 -79.43
N SER A 23 31.28 52.76 -80.31
CA SER A 23 31.40 54.22 -80.17
C SER A 23 30.05 54.83 -79.83
N ASN A 24 29.94 55.55 -78.72
CA ASN A 24 28.69 56.18 -78.30
C ASN A 24 28.64 57.67 -78.68
N SER A 25 27.77 58.04 -79.62
CA SER A 25 27.50 59.44 -79.99
C SER A 25 26.26 60.03 -79.29
N GLY A 26 25.54 59.25 -78.49
CA GLY A 26 24.35 59.65 -77.74
C GLY A 26 24.55 59.72 -76.22
N SER A 27 23.46 59.61 -75.46
CA SER A 27 23.50 59.52 -74.00
C SER A 27 24.28 58.29 -73.52
N ALA A 28 24.85 58.36 -72.31
CA ALA A 28 25.58 57.24 -71.73
C ALA A 28 24.72 55.97 -71.68
N VAL A 29 25.32 54.83 -72.03
CA VAL A 29 24.70 53.50 -72.00
C VAL A 29 25.36 52.70 -70.89
N SER A 30 24.58 52.01 -70.07
CA SER A 30 25.06 51.12 -69.01
C SER A 30 24.45 49.74 -69.22
N GLY A 31 25.29 48.70 -69.20
CA GLY A 31 24.92 47.38 -69.69
C GLY A 31 24.87 47.40 -71.20
N TRP A 32 25.84 46.77 -71.87
CA TRP A 32 25.80 46.60 -73.31
C TRP A 32 25.87 45.12 -73.69
N LEU A 33 24.98 44.76 -74.60
CA LEU A 33 24.85 43.47 -75.24
C LEU A 33 25.02 43.71 -76.75
N LEU A 34 25.88 42.93 -77.37
CA LEU A 34 26.14 42.95 -78.81
C LEU A 34 25.77 41.58 -79.38
N SER A 35 24.83 41.55 -80.31
CA SER A 35 24.58 40.37 -81.15
C SER A 35 25.18 40.57 -82.54
N PHE A 36 25.70 39.50 -83.12
CA PHE A 36 26.20 39.47 -84.50
C PHE A 36 26.26 38.04 -85.03
N THR A 37 26.08 37.86 -86.33
CA THR A 37 26.45 36.62 -87.03
C THR A 37 27.90 36.69 -87.48
N ALA A 38 28.61 35.56 -87.46
CA ALA A 38 30.00 35.46 -87.87
C ALA A 38 30.24 34.16 -88.65
N ASN A 39 31.03 34.24 -89.72
CA ASN A 39 31.45 33.06 -90.50
C ASN A 39 32.69 32.36 -89.91
N PHE A 40 32.94 32.54 -88.61
CA PHE A 40 34.11 32.05 -87.91
C PHE A 40 33.75 31.68 -86.48
N GLU A 41 34.55 30.79 -85.88
CA GLU A 41 34.41 30.44 -84.48
C GLU A 41 35.31 31.30 -83.59
N ILE A 42 34.77 31.81 -82.48
CA ILE A 42 35.56 32.51 -81.46
C ILE A 42 36.14 31.50 -80.48
N SER A 43 37.45 31.36 -80.48
CA SER A 43 38.18 30.43 -79.60
C SER A 43 38.68 31.07 -78.30
N GLN A 44 38.75 32.39 -78.25
CA GLN A 44 39.13 33.15 -77.04
C GLN A 44 38.59 34.57 -77.16
N ILE A 45 38.03 35.13 -76.10
CA ILE A 45 37.53 36.51 -76.05
C ILE A 45 38.09 37.24 -74.82
N TRP A 46 38.31 38.55 -74.92
CA TRP A 46 38.69 39.40 -73.79
C TRP A 46 38.05 40.77 -73.92
N GLY A 47 37.72 41.38 -72.78
CA GLY A 47 36.96 42.63 -72.75
C GLY A 47 35.45 42.45 -72.94
N ALA A 48 34.98 41.23 -73.14
CA ALA A 48 33.58 40.83 -73.19
C ALA A 48 33.46 39.37 -72.74
N ARG A 49 32.24 38.89 -72.47
CA ARG A 49 31.92 37.47 -72.36
C ARG A 49 30.91 37.07 -73.41
N ILE A 50 31.04 35.87 -73.98
CA ILE A 50 30.00 35.28 -74.82
C ILE A 50 28.89 34.81 -73.88
N VAL A 51 27.66 35.20 -74.18
CA VAL A 51 26.44 34.84 -73.44
C VAL A 51 25.67 33.75 -74.19
N SER A 52 25.69 33.78 -75.53
CA SER A 52 25.09 32.74 -76.37
C SER A 52 25.88 32.61 -77.67
N HIS A 53 26.00 31.38 -78.17
CA HIS A 53 26.50 31.09 -79.51
C HIS A 53 25.68 29.95 -80.12
N VAL A 54 24.82 30.29 -81.08
CA VAL A 54 23.94 29.32 -81.75
C VAL A 54 24.13 29.46 -83.26
N GLY A 55 24.57 28.38 -83.91
CA GLY A 55 24.92 28.39 -85.32
C GLY A 55 26.05 29.37 -85.59
N ASP A 56 25.79 30.37 -86.43
CA ASP A 56 26.75 31.44 -86.74
C ASP A 56 26.52 32.70 -85.85
N THR A 57 25.52 32.70 -84.96
CA THR A 57 25.11 33.87 -84.17
C THR A 57 25.79 33.90 -82.81
N TYR A 58 26.50 34.99 -82.51
CA TYR A 58 27.06 35.30 -81.21
C TYR A 58 26.25 36.38 -80.51
N VAL A 59 26.04 36.20 -79.21
CA VAL A 59 25.62 37.25 -78.28
C VAL A 59 26.72 37.42 -77.26
N VAL A 60 27.25 38.64 -77.14
CA VAL A 60 28.33 38.97 -76.20
C VAL A 60 27.97 40.18 -75.37
N GLU A 61 28.38 40.19 -74.10
CA GLU A 61 28.09 41.29 -73.21
C GLU A 61 29.34 41.87 -72.54
N ASN A 62 29.14 43.03 -71.91
CA ASN A 62 30.14 43.71 -71.12
C ASN A 62 30.63 42.89 -69.91
N LEU A 63 31.88 43.13 -69.51
CA LEU A 63 32.36 42.78 -68.18
C LEU A 63 32.02 43.89 -67.18
N SER A 64 32.13 43.62 -65.89
CA SER A 64 31.76 44.57 -64.84
C SER A 64 32.50 45.91 -64.93
N TRP A 65 33.75 45.92 -65.39
CA TRP A 65 34.60 47.12 -65.46
C TRP A 65 34.40 47.98 -66.72
N ASN A 66 33.73 47.48 -67.76
CA ASN A 66 33.43 48.23 -68.98
C ASN A 66 31.93 48.31 -69.30
N ALA A 67 31.08 48.08 -68.30
CA ALA A 67 29.62 48.13 -68.43
C ALA A 67 29.07 49.47 -68.93
N THR A 68 29.78 50.58 -68.69
CA THR A 68 29.31 51.93 -69.05
C THR A 68 30.09 52.53 -70.21
N ILE A 69 29.38 52.87 -71.29
CA ILE A 69 29.91 53.66 -72.41
C ILE A 69 29.37 55.08 -72.30
N GLY A 70 30.21 56.00 -71.81
CA GLY A 70 29.87 57.42 -71.67
C GLY A 70 29.53 58.10 -73.01
N SER A 71 28.81 59.24 -72.95
CA SER A 71 28.51 60.05 -74.13
C SER A 71 29.81 60.57 -74.77
N GLY A 72 30.02 60.28 -76.05
CA GLY A 72 31.25 60.62 -76.79
C GLY A 72 32.43 59.70 -76.52
N SER A 73 32.25 58.63 -75.74
CA SER A 73 33.28 57.63 -75.43
C SER A 73 33.18 56.42 -76.35
N GLU A 74 34.26 55.65 -76.38
CA GLU A 74 34.35 54.36 -77.08
C GLU A 74 34.93 53.29 -76.16
N ILE A 75 34.54 52.04 -76.38
CA ILE A 75 35.17 50.84 -75.79
C ILE A 75 35.50 49.85 -76.90
N SER A 76 36.47 48.98 -76.65
CA SER A 76 36.74 47.84 -77.51
C SER A 76 36.88 46.55 -76.72
N PHE A 77 36.55 45.44 -77.36
CA PHE A 77 36.86 44.09 -76.90
C PHE A 77 37.44 43.31 -78.08
N GLY A 78 38.32 42.36 -77.77
CA GLY A 78 39.05 41.59 -78.76
C GLY A 78 38.83 40.10 -78.59
N PHE A 79 39.15 39.35 -79.64
CA PHE A 79 39.01 37.90 -79.65
C PHE A 79 39.99 37.23 -80.63
N ILE A 80 40.22 35.92 -80.45
CA ILE A 80 40.87 35.03 -81.43
C ILE A 80 39.80 34.21 -82.13
N GLY A 81 39.64 34.43 -83.43
CA GLY A 81 38.71 33.69 -84.29
C GLY A 81 39.40 32.67 -85.20
N ARG A 82 38.66 31.63 -85.62
CA ARG A 82 39.07 30.63 -86.61
C ARG A 82 38.12 30.65 -87.80
N ALA A 83 38.65 30.96 -88.99
CA ALA A 83 37.86 31.12 -90.21
C ALA A 83 38.24 30.11 -91.31
N ASP A 84 39.08 29.09 -91.00
CA ASP A 84 39.46 27.98 -91.89
C ASP A 84 39.78 28.35 -93.35
N GLY A 85 40.51 29.44 -93.55
CA GLY A 85 40.93 29.94 -94.87
C GLY A 85 39.94 30.87 -95.57
N ALA A 86 38.77 31.15 -94.99
CA ALA A 86 37.85 32.19 -95.42
C ALA A 86 38.27 33.57 -94.89
N THR A 87 37.84 34.64 -95.56
CA THR A 87 37.97 36.01 -95.04
C THR A 87 36.96 36.21 -93.90
N PRO A 88 37.40 36.59 -92.68
CA PRO A 88 36.50 36.81 -91.56
C PRO A 88 35.49 37.90 -91.87
N ALA A 89 34.22 37.61 -91.66
CA ALA A 89 33.10 38.51 -91.87
C ALA A 89 32.13 38.41 -90.71
N VAL A 90 31.55 39.55 -90.35
CA VAL A 90 30.45 39.65 -89.39
C VAL A 90 29.31 40.38 -90.07
N ASP A 91 28.09 39.91 -89.83
CA ASP A 91 26.84 40.47 -90.33
C ASP A 91 25.82 40.56 -89.19
N GLU A 92 24.67 41.20 -89.43
CA GLU A 92 23.54 41.25 -88.47
C GLU A 92 23.91 41.78 -87.07
N ILE A 93 24.73 42.84 -87.03
CA ILE A 93 25.19 43.47 -85.79
C ILE A 93 24.08 44.32 -85.15
N ALA A 94 23.72 44.05 -83.89
CA ALA A 94 22.81 44.88 -83.08
C ALA A 94 23.34 45.14 -81.65
N VAL A 95 23.01 46.31 -81.09
CA VAL A 95 23.38 46.70 -79.71
C VAL A 95 22.15 47.16 -78.95
N ASN A 96 21.83 46.50 -77.84
CA ASN A 96 20.78 46.88 -76.88
C ASN A 96 19.36 47.16 -77.47
N ASP A 97 19.03 46.60 -78.64
CA ASP A 97 17.68 46.59 -79.26
C ASP A 97 17.41 45.15 -79.78
N GLU A 98 16.19 44.62 -79.58
CA GLU A 98 15.72 43.27 -80.00
C GLU A 98 15.14 43.24 -81.43
N PRO A 99 15.19 42.13 -82.20
CA PRO A 99 15.95 40.89 -82.02
C PRO A 99 16.74 40.47 -83.29
N VAL A 100 17.73 39.59 -83.16
CA VAL A 100 17.84 38.51 -84.15
C VAL A 100 16.67 37.60 -83.78
N ASP A 101 15.63 37.54 -84.60
CA ASP A 101 14.28 36.97 -84.31
C ASP A 101 14.25 35.45 -83.93
N ASP A 102 15.40 34.87 -83.56
CA ASP A 102 15.58 33.56 -82.92
C ASP A 102 16.95 33.58 -82.23
N VAL A 103 17.13 34.34 -81.15
CA VAL A 103 18.10 33.91 -80.12
C VAL A 103 17.30 32.96 -79.25
N PRO A 104 17.53 31.64 -79.33
CA PRO A 104 16.83 30.70 -78.48
C PRO A 104 17.12 31.06 -77.03
N ASP A 105 16.09 31.10 -76.19
CA ASP A 105 16.30 31.05 -74.74
C ASP A 105 17.16 29.80 -74.47
N LEU A 106 18.26 29.98 -73.74
CA LEU A 106 19.06 28.83 -73.35
C LEU A 106 18.28 28.08 -72.27
N PRO A 107 18.25 26.74 -72.31
CA PRO A 107 17.64 25.99 -71.25
C PRO A 107 18.34 26.27 -69.91
N VAL A 108 17.57 26.22 -68.84
CA VAL A 108 18.02 26.43 -67.48
C VAL A 108 18.33 25.09 -66.83
N LEU A 109 19.57 24.92 -66.37
CA LEU A 109 20.03 23.78 -65.61
C LEU A 109 19.67 23.92 -64.13
N THR A 110 19.04 22.88 -63.57
CA THR A 110 18.76 22.76 -62.13
C THR A 110 19.13 21.38 -61.61
N VAL A 111 19.45 21.28 -60.33
CA VAL A 111 19.66 20.01 -59.63
C VAL A 111 18.91 20.03 -58.30
N ASP A 112 18.27 18.92 -57.93
CA ASP A 112 17.52 18.80 -56.67
C ASP A 112 18.42 18.22 -55.56
N ASP A 113 18.14 18.60 -54.31
CA ASP A 113 18.74 17.98 -53.11
C ASP A 113 18.39 16.48 -53.01
N VAL A 114 19.29 15.70 -52.40
CA VAL A 114 19.13 14.25 -52.22
C VAL A 114 19.33 13.86 -50.77
N VAL A 115 18.48 12.98 -50.26
CA VAL A 115 18.69 12.28 -48.98
C VAL A 115 18.90 10.80 -49.28
N VAL A 116 19.95 10.21 -48.72
CA VAL A 116 20.33 8.80 -48.95
C VAL A 116 20.73 8.17 -47.61
N ALA A 117 20.43 6.89 -47.43
CA ALA A 117 20.97 6.11 -46.32
C ALA A 117 22.44 5.75 -46.61
N GLU A 118 23.23 5.55 -45.57
CA GLU A 118 24.66 5.23 -45.68
C GLU A 118 24.87 3.88 -46.39
N ASP A 119 24.05 2.87 -46.05
CA ASP A 119 23.96 1.57 -46.74
C ASP A 119 23.50 1.64 -48.21
N GLY A 120 23.04 2.81 -48.66
CA GLY A 120 22.53 3.03 -50.02
C GLY A 120 23.60 2.88 -51.10
N GLY A 121 24.89 2.91 -50.72
CA GLY A 121 26.07 2.70 -51.56
C GLY A 121 26.32 3.79 -52.62
N SER A 122 25.33 4.59 -52.99
CA SER A 122 25.50 5.76 -53.86
C SER A 122 24.32 6.74 -53.80
N ALA A 123 24.62 8.03 -53.90
CA ALA A 123 23.65 9.10 -54.14
C ALA A 123 23.53 9.37 -55.64
N THR A 124 22.32 9.28 -56.18
CA THR A 124 22.04 9.61 -57.59
C THR A 124 21.34 10.96 -57.68
N LEU A 125 22.06 11.96 -58.19
CA LEU A 125 21.52 13.31 -58.39
C LEU A 125 20.99 13.43 -59.82
N THR A 126 19.70 13.77 -59.94
CA THR A 126 19.07 14.05 -61.24
C THR A 126 19.22 15.52 -61.58
N VAL A 127 19.88 15.81 -62.69
CA VAL A 127 20.09 17.16 -63.20
C VAL A 127 19.15 17.37 -64.37
N ARG A 128 18.47 18.52 -64.40
CA ARG A 128 17.40 18.82 -65.36
C ARG A 128 17.73 20.05 -66.17
N LEU A 129 17.29 20.03 -67.42
CA LEU A 129 17.05 21.22 -68.23
C LEU A 129 15.53 21.48 -68.24
N ASP A 130 15.12 22.74 -68.11
CA ASP A 130 13.71 23.14 -68.17
C ASP A 130 13.09 22.95 -69.57
N GLU A 131 13.91 23.01 -70.61
CA GLU A 131 13.58 22.64 -71.98
C GLU A 131 14.73 21.95 -72.72
N ALA A 132 14.42 21.39 -73.90
CA ALA A 132 15.39 20.64 -74.69
C ALA A 132 16.22 21.57 -75.58
N ALA A 133 17.55 21.45 -75.55
CA ALA A 133 18.44 22.20 -76.44
C ALA A 133 18.53 21.58 -77.85
N ASP A 134 18.67 22.44 -78.86
CA ASP A 134 18.95 22.04 -80.25
C ASP A 134 20.39 21.53 -80.45
N GLY A 135 21.31 21.90 -79.55
CA GLY A 135 22.72 21.48 -79.52
C GLY A 135 23.08 20.77 -78.21
N PRO A 136 24.29 20.18 -78.10
CA PRO A 136 24.74 19.61 -76.84
C PRO A 136 24.89 20.70 -75.77
N VAL A 137 24.50 20.39 -74.53
CA VAL A 137 24.73 21.23 -73.35
C VAL A 137 25.77 20.57 -72.48
N SER A 138 26.68 21.34 -71.90
CA SER A 138 27.63 20.81 -70.91
C SER A 138 27.84 21.74 -69.74
N ALA A 139 28.13 21.19 -68.57
CA ALA A 139 28.52 21.94 -67.38
C ALA A 139 29.53 21.14 -66.56
N ASP A 140 30.55 21.81 -66.03
CA ASP A 140 31.49 21.19 -65.11
C ASP A 140 30.82 21.06 -63.74
N TYR A 141 31.08 19.96 -63.04
CA TYR A 141 30.61 19.74 -61.68
C TYR A 141 31.73 19.24 -60.79
N ARG A 142 31.58 19.51 -59.49
CA ARG A 142 32.43 18.94 -58.45
C ARG A 142 31.69 18.86 -57.12
N THR A 143 32.02 17.86 -56.31
CA THR A 143 31.58 17.80 -54.92
C THR A 143 32.41 18.72 -54.03
N VAL A 144 31.76 19.33 -53.04
CA VAL A 144 32.33 20.13 -51.96
C VAL A 144 31.98 19.44 -50.65
N THR A 145 32.99 19.07 -49.88
CA THR A 145 32.81 18.47 -48.55
C THR A 145 32.07 19.44 -47.63
N GLY A 146 31.10 18.92 -46.88
CA GLY A 146 30.37 19.65 -45.84
C GLY A 146 30.75 19.11 -44.46
N THR A 147 29.77 18.58 -43.73
CA THR A 147 30.04 17.73 -42.56
C THR A 147 30.59 16.37 -43.00
N ALA A 148 30.06 15.84 -44.11
CA ALA A 148 30.60 14.65 -44.76
C ALA A 148 31.93 14.97 -45.48
N GLY A 149 32.95 14.18 -45.19
CA GLY A 149 34.30 14.19 -45.71
C GLY A 149 34.64 12.97 -46.58
N ALA A 150 35.91 12.55 -46.53
CA ALA A 150 36.42 11.48 -47.40
C ALA A 150 36.25 10.06 -46.83
N ALA A 151 35.74 9.95 -45.59
CA ALA A 151 35.33 8.68 -45.03
C ALA A 151 33.97 8.29 -45.63
N ASP A 152 33.04 9.25 -45.69
CA ASP A 152 31.59 9.02 -45.88
C ASP A 152 31.19 9.04 -47.37
N PHE A 153 31.99 9.68 -48.24
CA PHE A 153 31.76 9.61 -49.68
C PHE A 153 33.04 9.75 -50.52
N THR A 154 32.99 9.25 -51.76
CA THR A 154 34.07 9.46 -52.73
C THR A 154 33.83 10.73 -53.55
N GLY A 155 34.58 11.78 -53.23
CA GLY A 155 34.53 13.05 -53.96
C GLY A 155 34.73 12.88 -55.48
N THR A 156 33.81 13.46 -56.25
CA THR A 156 33.74 13.30 -57.70
C THR A 156 33.68 14.66 -58.40
N SER A 157 34.35 14.79 -59.54
CA SER A 157 34.25 15.95 -60.43
C SER A 157 34.34 15.51 -61.88
N GLY A 158 33.77 16.31 -62.78
CA GLY A 158 33.74 16.01 -64.20
C GLY A 158 32.94 17.04 -64.99
N THR A 159 32.66 16.72 -66.24
CA THR A 159 31.78 17.52 -67.09
C THR A 159 30.54 16.69 -67.39
N LEU A 160 29.37 17.19 -67.00
CA LEU A 160 28.08 16.62 -67.39
C LEU A 160 27.75 17.07 -68.81
N THR A 161 27.15 16.19 -69.62
CA THR A 161 26.75 16.53 -70.99
C THR A 161 25.34 16.01 -71.25
N PHE A 162 24.47 16.88 -71.77
CA PHE A 162 23.20 16.52 -72.37
C PHE A 162 23.38 16.45 -73.87
N ALA A 163 22.98 15.34 -74.51
CA ALA A 163 22.89 15.31 -75.95
C ALA A 163 21.73 16.22 -76.42
N ALA A 164 21.80 16.71 -77.66
CA ALA A 164 20.71 17.50 -78.23
C ALA A 164 19.36 16.76 -78.08
N GLY A 165 18.35 17.44 -77.53
CA GLY A 165 17.04 16.87 -77.23
C GLY A 165 16.88 16.20 -75.85
N GLU A 166 17.94 16.00 -75.07
CA GLU A 166 17.85 15.45 -73.71
C GLU A 166 17.59 16.56 -72.68
N THR A 167 16.77 16.27 -71.68
CA THR A 167 16.45 17.23 -70.60
C THR A 167 16.79 16.71 -69.21
N THR A 168 17.34 15.50 -69.10
CA THR A 168 17.71 14.89 -67.83
C THR A 168 19.02 14.12 -67.98
N ALA A 169 19.90 14.30 -67.01
CA ALA A 169 21.12 13.50 -66.87
C ALA A 169 21.34 13.20 -65.38
N GLU A 170 22.12 12.16 -65.09
CA GLU A 170 22.37 11.72 -63.71
C GLU A 170 23.86 11.83 -63.37
N ILE A 171 24.14 12.24 -62.14
CA ILE A 171 25.45 12.14 -61.52
C ILE A 171 25.32 11.16 -60.36
N VAL A 172 26.19 10.16 -60.34
CA VAL A 172 26.25 9.17 -59.26
C VAL A 172 27.49 9.45 -58.43
N VAL A 173 27.30 9.68 -57.14
CA VAL A 173 28.37 9.83 -56.16
C VAL A 173 28.35 8.60 -55.25
N ALA A 174 29.48 7.91 -55.10
CA ALA A 174 29.56 6.75 -54.23
C ALA A 174 29.55 7.19 -52.75
N ILE A 175 28.69 6.55 -51.97
CA ILE A 175 28.62 6.68 -50.50
C ILE A 175 29.38 5.50 -49.90
N THR A 176 30.13 5.75 -48.84
CA THR A 176 30.82 4.72 -48.07
C THR A 176 29.96 4.41 -46.85
N ASP A 177 29.65 3.14 -46.65
CA ASP A 177 29.14 2.58 -45.40
C ASP A 177 30.34 1.99 -44.67
N ASP A 178 30.65 2.52 -43.48
CA ASP A 178 31.77 2.07 -42.67
C ASP A 178 31.38 1.41 -41.33
N GLY A 179 30.09 1.40 -41.01
CA GLY A 179 29.52 0.73 -39.84
C GLY A 179 29.76 1.45 -38.51
N GLU A 180 30.25 2.69 -38.53
CA GLU A 180 30.44 3.51 -37.33
C GLU A 180 29.17 4.31 -37.01
N ILE A 181 28.84 4.40 -35.72
CA ILE A 181 27.65 5.16 -35.29
C ILE A 181 27.97 6.66 -35.33
N GLU A 182 27.33 7.36 -36.25
CA GLU A 182 27.51 8.80 -36.44
C GLU A 182 26.20 9.56 -36.63
N ALA A 183 26.28 10.89 -36.72
CA ALA A 183 25.11 11.75 -36.92
C ALA A 183 24.89 11.98 -38.43
N ASP A 184 23.68 12.34 -38.84
CA ASP A 184 23.42 12.70 -40.25
C ASP A 184 24.41 13.77 -40.75
N GLU A 185 25.06 13.46 -41.87
CA GLU A 185 26.08 14.31 -42.47
C GLU A 185 25.70 14.74 -43.88
N GLY A 186 26.43 15.68 -44.47
CA GLY A 186 26.16 16.08 -45.84
C GLY A 186 27.29 16.79 -46.57
N PHE A 187 27.20 16.76 -47.90
CA PHE A 187 28.10 17.43 -48.83
C PHE A 187 27.29 18.15 -49.93
N THR A 188 27.94 19.02 -50.71
CA THR A 188 27.27 19.80 -51.77
C THR A 188 27.84 19.46 -53.14
N LEU A 189 27.00 19.22 -54.14
CA LEU A 189 27.39 19.19 -55.55
C LEU A 189 27.28 20.60 -56.13
N VAL A 190 28.32 21.11 -56.80
CA VAL A 190 28.33 22.46 -57.39
C VAL A 190 28.61 22.39 -58.89
N PHE A 191 27.83 23.14 -59.68
CA PHE A 191 28.00 23.32 -61.12
C PHE A 191 28.69 24.64 -61.47
N GLU A 192 29.56 24.61 -62.47
CA GLU A 192 30.27 25.76 -63.03
C GLU A 192 30.50 25.61 -64.55
N ASN A 193 30.90 26.71 -65.21
CA ASN A 193 31.28 26.72 -66.63
C ASN A 193 30.25 26.09 -67.60
N ALA A 194 28.95 26.39 -67.45
CA ALA A 194 27.94 25.88 -68.39
C ALA A 194 28.12 26.45 -69.81
N ASP A 195 27.96 25.58 -70.81
CA ASP A 195 27.96 25.89 -72.24
C ASP A 195 26.66 25.35 -72.85
N GLY A 196 25.92 26.22 -73.54
CA GLY A 196 24.61 25.89 -74.11
C GLY A 196 23.42 25.91 -73.12
N ALA A 197 23.63 26.31 -71.87
CA ALA A 197 22.58 26.47 -70.84
C ALA A 197 22.91 27.59 -69.85
N GLU A 198 21.88 28.14 -69.19
CA GLU A 198 22.04 28.96 -67.97
C GLU A 198 22.00 28.07 -66.72
N ILE A 199 22.83 28.35 -65.71
CA ILE A 199 22.72 27.66 -64.41
C ILE A 199 21.67 28.40 -63.58
N GLY A 200 20.51 27.79 -63.39
CA GLY A 200 19.44 28.30 -62.53
C GLY A 200 19.67 27.93 -61.08
N ASP A 201 19.70 26.62 -60.81
CA ASP A 201 20.07 26.06 -59.52
C ASP A 201 21.30 25.15 -59.68
N GLY A 202 22.46 25.68 -59.31
CA GLY A 202 23.75 25.04 -59.53
C GLY A 202 24.29 24.29 -58.32
N GLU A 203 23.55 24.24 -57.22
CA GLU A 203 23.99 23.60 -55.99
C GLU A 203 22.94 22.59 -55.51
N ALA A 204 23.36 21.38 -55.17
CA ALA A 204 22.51 20.40 -54.50
C ALA A 204 23.20 19.86 -53.25
N THR A 205 22.47 19.86 -52.14
CA THR A 205 22.88 19.24 -50.89
C THR A 205 22.53 17.76 -50.92
N VAL A 206 23.50 16.92 -50.58
CA VAL A 206 23.30 15.51 -50.31
C VAL A 206 23.40 15.30 -48.82
N THR A 207 22.33 14.81 -48.20
CA THR A 207 22.31 14.37 -46.80
C THR A 207 22.44 12.85 -46.76
N ILE A 208 23.47 12.38 -46.06
CA ILE A 208 23.70 10.98 -45.74
C ILE A 208 23.10 10.77 -44.36
N VAL A 209 22.11 9.88 -44.27
CA VAL A 209 21.46 9.49 -43.01
C VAL A 209 22.14 8.22 -42.53
N SER A 210 22.74 8.27 -41.34
CA SER A 210 23.36 7.08 -40.73
C SER A 210 22.27 6.15 -40.20
N GLU A 211 22.35 4.87 -40.58
CA GLU A 211 21.48 3.81 -40.06
C GLU A 211 22.09 2.99 -38.93
N ASP A 212 23.35 3.27 -38.59
CA ASP A 212 24.06 2.56 -37.54
C ASP A 212 23.56 2.97 -36.16
N VAL A 213 23.07 1.99 -35.41
CA VAL A 213 22.61 2.14 -34.03
C VAL A 213 23.52 1.39 -33.09
N ALA A 214 23.72 1.95 -31.89
CA ALA A 214 24.38 1.22 -30.82
C ALA A 214 23.64 -0.10 -30.56
N PRO A 215 24.36 -1.22 -30.36
CA PRO A 215 23.72 -2.40 -29.83
C PRO A 215 23.04 -2.05 -28.49
N PRO A 216 21.89 -2.66 -28.17
CA PRO A 216 21.25 -2.44 -26.88
C PRO A 216 22.24 -2.82 -25.76
N PRO A 217 22.27 -2.08 -24.64
CA PRO A 217 23.11 -2.43 -23.51
C PRO A 217 22.71 -3.81 -22.97
N SER A 218 23.69 -4.60 -22.54
CA SER A 218 23.39 -5.88 -21.89
C SER A 218 23.06 -5.66 -20.42
N ILE A 219 22.01 -6.34 -19.95
CA ILE A 219 21.53 -6.34 -18.57
C ILE A 219 22.08 -7.60 -17.89
N THR A 220 22.81 -7.42 -16.80
CA THR A 220 23.36 -8.52 -16.00
C THR A 220 22.88 -8.40 -14.56
N ILE A 221 22.54 -9.52 -13.94
CA ILE A 221 22.35 -9.61 -12.48
C ILE A 221 23.66 -10.04 -11.82
N GLU A 222 23.93 -9.54 -10.62
CA GLU A 222 25.09 -9.91 -9.82
C GLU A 222 25.20 -11.43 -9.67
N ALA A 223 26.44 -11.95 -9.67
CA ALA A 223 26.70 -13.37 -9.50
C ALA A 223 26.21 -13.90 -8.15
N SER A 224 26.12 -15.22 -8.01
CA SER A 224 25.59 -15.87 -6.81
C SER A 224 26.23 -15.32 -5.53
N GLN A 225 25.39 -14.93 -4.57
CA GLN A 225 25.80 -14.40 -3.28
C GLN A 225 25.49 -15.42 -2.19
N ALA A 226 26.25 -15.34 -1.09
CA ALA A 226 25.93 -16.04 0.14
C ALA A 226 25.78 -15.00 1.25
N VAL A 227 24.69 -15.07 1.99
CA VAL A 227 24.33 -14.16 3.07
C VAL A 227 24.09 -15.01 4.31
N ALA A 228 24.69 -14.65 5.43
CA ALA A 228 24.32 -15.26 6.71
C ALA A 228 22.95 -14.74 7.10
N GLU A 229 22.05 -15.62 7.52
CA GLU A 229 20.75 -15.18 8.02
C GLU A 229 20.94 -14.23 9.19
N GLY A 230 21.88 -14.52 10.10
CA GLY A 230 22.22 -13.73 11.27
C GLY A 230 21.53 -14.27 12.51
N ASP A 231 22.23 -14.26 13.64
CA ASP A 231 21.65 -14.63 14.95
C ASP A 231 20.38 -13.80 15.22
N VAL A 232 19.30 -14.44 15.70
CA VAL A 232 18.17 -13.70 16.26
C VAL A 232 18.69 -12.84 17.42
N GLU A 233 18.54 -11.52 17.32
CA GLU A 233 18.75 -10.67 18.50
C GLU A 233 17.71 -11.13 19.53
N THR A 234 18.16 -11.71 20.64
CA THR A 234 17.27 -12.16 21.72
C THR A 234 16.62 -10.95 22.40
N GLY A 235 15.65 -10.32 21.72
CA GLY A 235 14.60 -9.53 22.32
C GLY A 235 13.76 -10.46 23.17
N ALA A 236 13.53 -10.07 24.42
CA ALA A 236 12.68 -10.84 25.32
C ALA A 236 11.30 -11.06 24.67
N ALA A 237 10.77 -12.28 24.77
CA ALA A 237 9.39 -12.57 24.40
C ALA A 237 8.46 -11.51 25.01
N ALA A 238 7.58 -10.93 24.19
CA ALA A 238 6.64 -9.93 24.65
C ALA A 238 5.74 -10.48 25.77
N GLY A 239 5.36 -9.56 26.64
CA GLY A 239 4.55 -9.83 27.80
C GLY A 239 3.84 -8.57 28.23
N TRP A 240 2.90 -8.74 29.13
CA TRP A 240 2.09 -7.65 29.65
C TRP A 240 2.92 -6.51 30.24
N PHE A 241 2.50 -5.28 29.97
CA PHE A 241 3.11 -4.11 30.56
C PHE A 241 2.57 -3.87 31.98
N SER A 242 3.39 -3.18 32.77
CA SER A 242 3.02 -2.69 34.10
C SER A 242 3.51 -1.25 34.27
N THR A 243 3.26 -0.65 35.42
CA THR A 243 3.60 0.73 35.73
C THR A 243 4.48 0.76 36.97
N SER A 244 5.54 1.55 36.91
CA SER A 244 6.49 1.73 37.99
C SER A 244 6.76 3.23 38.17
N GLY A 245 6.06 3.84 39.14
CA GLY A 245 6.14 5.28 39.34
C GLY A 245 5.53 6.05 38.16
N SER A 246 6.36 6.81 37.43
CA SER A 246 5.95 7.55 36.24
C SER A 246 6.10 6.77 34.94
N ASP A 247 6.66 5.56 35.00
CA ASP A 247 7.11 4.85 33.80
C ASP A 247 6.18 3.65 33.53
N ILE A 248 5.91 3.39 32.25
CA ILE A 248 5.41 2.09 31.81
C ILE A 248 6.63 1.19 31.66
N VAL A 249 6.54 -0.05 32.13
CA VAL A 249 7.63 -1.02 32.06
C VAL A 249 7.17 -2.34 31.47
N ASP A 250 8.06 -3.02 30.76
CA ASP A 250 7.84 -4.36 30.25
C ASP A 250 7.88 -5.43 31.37
N ALA A 251 7.72 -6.70 30.99
CA ALA A 251 7.79 -7.83 31.91
C ALA A 251 9.17 -8.01 32.58
N ASN A 252 10.24 -7.45 32.01
CA ASN A 252 11.59 -7.43 32.59
C ASN A 252 11.81 -6.25 33.54
N GLY A 253 10.90 -5.27 33.53
CA GLY A 253 10.99 -4.03 34.28
C GLY A 253 11.77 -2.93 33.55
N ASP A 254 12.02 -3.09 32.25
CA ASP A 254 12.63 -2.09 31.40
C ASP A 254 11.58 -1.05 30.96
N VAL A 255 11.96 0.23 30.94
CA VAL A 255 11.05 1.33 30.62
C VAL A 255 10.68 1.28 29.14
N VAL A 256 9.38 1.34 28.86
CA VAL A 256 8.81 1.40 27.51
C VAL A 256 8.06 2.71 27.30
N ARG A 257 8.15 3.26 26.09
CA ARG A 257 7.34 4.41 25.66
C ARG A 257 6.45 3.98 24.50
N LEU A 258 5.13 4.10 24.71
CA LEU A 258 4.14 3.88 23.67
C LEU A 258 4.04 5.16 22.85
N THR A 259 4.59 5.16 21.64
CA THR A 259 4.61 6.31 20.74
C THR A 259 3.92 5.92 19.45
N GLY A 260 2.65 6.31 19.34
CA GLY A 260 1.74 5.76 18.37
C GLY A 260 0.92 6.78 17.59
N VAL A 261 -0.05 6.27 16.85
CA VAL A 261 -1.05 7.04 16.09
C VAL A 261 -2.45 6.55 16.41
N ASN A 262 -3.43 7.44 16.28
CA ASN A 262 -4.85 7.08 16.31
C ASN A 262 -5.30 6.68 14.89
N TRP A 263 -5.88 5.49 14.72
CA TRP A 263 -6.50 5.06 13.46
C TRP A 263 -8.02 4.96 13.63
N PHE A 264 -8.72 6.07 13.40
CA PHE A 264 -10.15 6.15 13.67
C PHE A 264 -11.01 5.60 12.52
N GLY A 265 -12.27 5.31 12.81
CA GLY A 265 -13.31 4.91 11.87
C GLY A 265 -14.31 3.92 12.48
N ALA A 266 -13.86 3.04 13.38
CA ALA A 266 -14.71 2.01 13.99
C ALA A 266 -15.70 2.55 15.03
N GLU A 267 -15.48 3.78 15.51
CA GLU A 267 -16.42 4.56 16.31
C GLU A 267 -17.49 5.26 15.47
N THR A 268 -17.28 5.39 14.16
CA THR A 268 -18.23 6.03 13.26
C THR A 268 -19.34 5.06 12.83
N THR A 269 -20.34 5.56 12.11
CA THR A 269 -21.37 4.69 11.47
C THR A 269 -20.79 3.66 10.48
N ARG A 270 -19.51 3.75 10.14
CA ARG A 270 -18.83 2.76 9.31
C ARG A 270 -18.43 1.52 10.10
N MET A 271 -18.17 1.64 11.40
CA MET A 271 -17.78 0.53 12.27
C MET A 271 -16.59 -0.28 11.71
N ALA A 272 -15.68 0.40 11.03
CA ALA A 272 -14.38 -0.11 10.59
C ALA A 272 -13.43 1.08 10.45
N PRO A 273 -12.12 0.90 10.62
CA PRO A 273 -11.16 1.99 10.41
C PRO A 273 -11.33 2.64 9.03
N ASP A 274 -11.21 3.97 8.98
CA ASP A 274 -11.35 4.68 7.71
C ASP A 274 -10.12 4.43 6.83
N GLY A 275 -10.32 4.57 5.51
CA GLY A 275 -9.26 4.38 4.51
C GLY A 275 -9.24 3.01 3.83
N LEU A 276 -9.94 2.03 4.38
CA LEU A 276 -10.08 0.67 3.80
C LEU A 276 -10.82 0.62 2.44
N HIS A 277 -11.42 1.74 2.02
CA HIS A 277 -11.98 1.88 0.66
C HIS A 277 -10.90 2.09 -0.41
N THR A 278 -9.68 2.47 -0.02
CA THR A 278 -8.63 2.92 -0.94
C THR A 278 -7.27 2.24 -0.76
N ARG A 279 -6.99 1.60 0.39
CA ARG A 279 -5.75 0.85 0.64
C ARG A 279 -6.05 -0.50 1.31
N ASN A 280 -5.08 -1.41 1.23
CA ASN A 280 -5.07 -2.60 2.07
C ASN A 280 -4.76 -2.21 3.54
N TRP A 281 -5.34 -2.93 4.50
CA TRP A 281 -5.23 -2.65 5.92
C TRP A 281 -3.84 -2.98 6.50
N GLN A 282 -3.19 -4.04 6.03
CA GLN A 282 -1.82 -4.42 6.41
C GLN A 282 -0.83 -3.38 5.90
N ASP A 283 -0.93 -2.98 4.62
CA ASP A 283 -0.07 -1.92 4.07
C ASP A 283 -0.17 -0.58 4.85
N MET A 284 -1.31 -0.30 5.50
CA MET A 284 -1.42 0.88 6.36
C MET A 284 -0.63 0.71 7.65
N MET A 285 -0.71 -0.46 8.26
CA MET A 285 -0.02 -0.78 9.51
C MET A 285 1.49 -0.90 9.31
N ASP A 286 1.94 -1.53 8.22
CA ASP A 286 3.34 -1.58 7.83
C ASP A 286 3.91 -0.17 7.67
N GLN A 287 3.17 0.71 6.97
CA GLN A 287 3.58 2.11 6.81
C GLN A 287 3.61 2.88 8.15
N MET A 288 2.78 2.53 9.14
CA MET A 288 2.87 3.10 10.49
C MET A 288 4.15 2.64 11.20
N ALA A 289 4.45 1.34 11.13
CA ALA A 289 5.64 0.73 11.73
C ALA A 289 6.94 1.27 11.10
N ASP A 290 7.00 1.37 9.77
CA ASP A 290 8.13 1.92 9.00
C ASP A 290 8.45 3.37 9.37
N LEU A 291 7.42 4.14 9.74
CA LEU A 291 7.55 5.52 10.21
C LEU A 291 8.00 5.62 11.68
N GLY A 292 8.21 4.49 12.35
CA GLY A 292 8.68 4.39 13.73
C GLY A 292 7.58 4.48 14.78
N PHE A 293 6.30 4.40 14.41
CA PHE A 293 5.23 4.25 15.39
C PHE A 293 5.19 2.80 15.90
N ASN A 294 5.06 2.63 17.22
CA ASN A 294 5.06 1.31 17.83
C ASN A 294 3.69 0.93 18.45
N THR A 295 2.70 1.83 18.39
CA THR A 295 1.39 1.64 19.01
C THR A 295 0.28 2.23 18.14
N ILE A 296 -0.89 1.59 18.08
CA ILE A 296 -2.12 2.12 17.48
C ILE A 296 -3.16 2.28 18.59
N ARG A 297 -3.67 3.51 18.78
CA ARG A 297 -4.92 3.73 19.51
C ARG A 297 -6.06 3.54 18.52
N LEU A 298 -6.99 2.63 18.83
CA LEU A 298 -8.05 2.17 17.94
C LEU A 298 -9.43 2.58 18.50
N PRO A 299 -9.94 3.76 18.12
CA PRO A 299 -11.28 4.22 18.45
C PRO A 299 -12.38 3.26 17.98
N PHE A 300 -13.28 2.87 18.87
CA PHE A 300 -14.49 2.09 18.55
C PHE A 300 -15.75 2.66 19.22
N SER A 301 -16.92 2.20 18.77
CA SER A 301 -18.21 2.51 19.41
C SER A 301 -18.84 1.26 20.01
N ASN A 302 -19.68 1.39 21.05
CA ASN A 302 -20.37 0.21 21.62
C ASN A 302 -21.27 -0.48 20.59
N ASP A 303 -21.76 0.24 19.57
CA ASP A 303 -22.51 -0.34 18.45
C ASP A 303 -21.66 -1.33 17.62
N ALA A 304 -20.35 -1.09 17.47
CA ALA A 304 -19.44 -1.98 16.74
C ALA A 304 -19.31 -3.36 17.41
N LEU A 305 -19.57 -3.45 18.72
CA LEU A 305 -19.48 -4.67 19.49
C LEU A 305 -20.77 -5.51 19.49
N ARG A 306 -21.86 -5.02 18.87
CA ARG A 306 -23.15 -5.73 18.90
C ARG A 306 -23.20 -6.86 17.90
N ASP A 307 -23.91 -7.92 18.27
CA ASP A 307 -24.28 -8.99 17.35
C ASP A 307 -24.98 -8.46 16.10
N GLY A 308 -24.47 -8.87 14.93
CA GLY A 308 -25.00 -8.46 13.64
C GLY A 308 -24.66 -7.02 13.23
N ALA A 309 -23.78 -6.33 13.95
CA ALA A 309 -23.15 -5.11 13.46
C ALA A 309 -22.43 -5.40 12.14
N THR A 310 -22.50 -4.47 11.19
CA THR A 310 -21.93 -4.66 9.84
C THR A 310 -21.02 -3.49 9.51
N PRO A 311 -19.74 -3.75 9.17
CA PRO A 311 -18.83 -2.70 8.76
C PRO A 311 -19.22 -2.17 7.36
N SER A 312 -18.80 -0.95 7.05
CA SER A 312 -18.95 -0.37 5.72
C SER A 312 -17.76 0.53 5.36
N GLY A 313 -17.69 0.95 4.10
CA GLY A 313 -16.54 1.75 3.64
C GLY A 313 -15.28 0.94 3.36
N ILE A 314 -15.41 -0.37 3.14
CA ILE A 314 -14.30 -1.28 2.80
C ILE A 314 -14.37 -1.65 1.32
N ASN A 315 -13.22 -1.62 0.66
CA ASN A 315 -13.06 -2.17 -0.68
C ASN A 315 -12.50 -3.59 -0.58
N TYR A 316 -13.37 -4.59 -0.65
CA TYR A 316 -13.00 -6.00 -0.54
C TYR A 316 -12.17 -6.54 -1.72
N ALA A 317 -11.98 -5.76 -2.79
CA ALA A 317 -10.99 -6.12 -3.82
C ALA A 317 -9.56 -5.86 -3.34
N LEU A 318 -9.36 -4.89 -2.44
CA LEU A 318 -8.09 -4.59 -1.80
C LEU A 318 -7.92 -5.33 -0.46
N ASN A 319 -9.05 -5.63 0.20
CA ASN A 319 -9.10 -6.27 1.52
C ASN A 319 -10.01 -7.52 1.47
N PRO A 320 -9.67 -8.56 0.67
CA PRO A 320 -10.56 -9.70 0.43
C PRO A 320 -10.80 -10.57 1.67
N ASP A 321 -9.84 -10.61 2.59
CA ASP A 321 -9.84 -11.32 3.86
C ASP A 321 -10.78 -10.70 4.90
N LEU A 322 -11.10 -9.41 4.78
CA LEU A 322 -12.10 -8.74 5.63
C LEU A 322 -13.55 -8.99 5.18
N ALA A 323 -13.76 -9.68 4.05
CA ALA A 323 -15.09 -9.86 3.47
C ALA A 323 -15.97 -10.78 4.33
N GLY A 324 -17.06 -10.22 4.86
CA GLY A 324 -18.04 -10.96 5.66
C GLY A 324 -17.78 -10.93 7.17
N LEU A 325 -16.67 -10.34 7.61
CA LEU A 325 -16.37 -10.12 9.02
C LEU A 325 -17.25 -9.02 9.62
N SER A 326 -17.61 -9.19 10.88
CA SER A 326 -18.19 -8.15 11.75
C SER A 326 -17.13 -7.12 12.17
N PRO A 327 -17.52 -5.96 12.73
CA PRO A 327 -16.55 -4.95 13.17
C PRO A 327 -15.54 -5.48 14.20
N ILE A 328 -15.98 -6.29 15.17
CA ILE A 328 -15.09 -6.85 16.18
C ILE A 328 -14.12 -7.88 15.59
N GLU A 329 -14.55 -8.67 14.60
CA GLU A 329 -13.67 -9.58 13.86
C GLU A 329 -12.63 -8.84 13.00
N ILE A 330 -12.94 -7.61 12.54
CA ILE A 330 -11.94 -6.74 11.90
C ILE A 330 -10.96 -6.19 12.94
N ILE A 331 -11.43 -5.85 14.14
CA ILE A 331 -10.54 -5.45 15.24
C ILE A 331 -9.59 -6.61 15.59
N ASP A 332 -10.08 -7.84 15.66
CA ASP A 332 -9.22 -9.02 15.90
C ASP A 332 -8.12 -9.14 14.84
N LYS A 333 -8.46 -8.99 13.55
CA LYS A 333 -7.47 -9.02 12.46
C LYS A 333 -6.37 -7.98 12.64
N ILE A 334 -6.75 -6.77 13.05
CA ILE A 334 -5.81 -5.68 13.31
C ILE A 334 -4.95 -5.97 14.54
N VAL A 335 -5.54 -6.56 15.59
CA VAL A 335 -4.81 -6.99 16.79
C VAL A 335 -3.80 -8.07 16.43
N ASP A 336 -4.22 -9.15 15.78
CA ASP A 336 -3.36 -10.27 15.38
C ASP A 336 -2.14 -9.76 14.59
N TYR A 337 -2.39 -8.96 13.55
CA TYR A 337 -1.31 -8.45 12.70
C TYR A 337 -0.42 -7.42 13.41
N ALA A 338 -0.98 -6.59 14.32
CA ALA A 338 -0.16 -5.70 15.11
C ALA A 338 0.84 -6.48 15.97
N GLY A 339 0.43 -7.63 16.51
CA GLY A 339 1.29 -8.55 17.24
C GLY A 339 2.40 -9.12 16.35
N GLU A 340 2.03 -9.56 15.13
CA GLU A 340 2.96 -10.02 14.10
C GLU A 340 4.01 -8.93 13.81
N ILE A 341 3.62 -7.69 13.47
CA ILE A 341 4.60 -6.64 13.11
C ILE A 341 5.21 -5.91 14.32
N GLY A 342 5.05 -6.43 15.54
CA GLY A 342 5.67 -5.87 16.75
C GLY A 342 5.06 -4.56 17.26
N MET A 343 3.93 -4.12 16.70
CA MET A 343 3.15 -3.00 17.21
C MET A 343 2.30 -3.41 18.42
N ARG A 344 1.70 -2.44 19.10
CA ARG A 344 0.73 -2.64 20.19
C ARG A 344 -0.58 -1.92 19.95
N ILE A 345 -1.64 -2.42 20.56
CA ILE A 345 -2.99 -1.86 20.44
C ILE A 345 -3.45 -1.28 21.77
N ILE A 346 -4.00 -0.07 21.71
CA ILE A 346 -4.82 0.52 22.77
C ILE A 346 -6.25 0.59 22.22
N LEU A 347 -7.17 -0.17 22.81
CA LEU A 347 -8.59 -0.07 22.44
C LEU A 347 -9.21 1.13 23.15
N ASP A 348 -9.91 1.98 22.40
CA ASP A 348 -10.52 3.20 22.92
C ASP A 348 -12.04 3.18 22.72
N ASN A 349 -12.81 3.18 23.82
CA ASN A 349 -14.25 3.39 23.71
C ASN A 349 -14.55 4.86 23.42
N HIS A 350 -14.48 5.17 22.12
CA HIS A 350 -14.55 6.53 21.65
C HIS A 350 -15.97 7.11 21.70
N ARG A 351 -16.96 6.23 21.55
CA ARG A 351 -18.38 6.61 21.51
C ARG A 351 -19.30 5.55 22.10
N ASN A 352 -20.37 6.03 22.73
CA ASN A 352 -21.50 5.18 23.11
C ASN A 352 -22.18 4.61 21.86
N ALA A 353 -22.85 5.45 21.04
CA ALA A 353 -23.41 5.03 19.76
C ALA A 353 -22.55 5.51 18.59
N ALA A 354 -22.53 4.74 17.51
CA ALA A 354 -21.75 5.03 16.32
C ALA A 354 -22.16 6.38 15.68
N GLY A 355 -21.18 7.20 15.32
CA GLY A 355 -21.45 8.51 14.70
C GLY A 355 -20.22 9.39 14.52
N ASP A 356 -20.46 10.63 14.09
CA ASP A 356 -19.41 11.66 13.93
C ASP A 356 -19.28 12.55 15.18
N GLY A 357 -18.07 12.72 15.72
CA GLY A 357 -17.77 13.55 16.91
C GLY A 357 -17.91 12.85 18.28
N ALA A 358 -17.90 13.61 19.36
CA ALA A 358 -17.98 13.07 20.73
C ALA A 358 -19.38 12.58 21.14
N SER A 359 -19.44 11.72 22.16
CA SER A 359 -20.69 11.27 22.80
C SER A 359 -21.55 12.45 23.25
N SER A 360 -22.84 12.44 22.87
CA SER A 360 -23.71 13.63 22.91
C SER A 360 -23.96 14.24 24.30
N ASN A 361 -23.83 13.46 25.37
CA ASN A 361 -23.97 13.94 26.74
C ASN A 361 -22.61 14.12 27.47
N GLY A 362 -21.49 13.79 26.83
CA GLY A 362 -20.15 13.89 27.40
C GLY A 362 -19.88 13.04 28.63
N LEU A 363 -20.55 11.89 28.72
CA LEU A 363 -20.39 10.86 29.77
C LEU A 363 -20.16 9.48 29.12
N TRP A 364 -19.64 8.53 29.88
CA TRP A 364 -19.35 7.14 29.50
C TRP A 364 -20.59 6.23 29.37
N TYR A 365 -21.78 6.84 29.38
CA TYR A 365 -23.06 6.17 29.21
C TYR A 365 -24.00 7.13 28.49
N GLY A 366 -25.00 6.62 27.78
CA GLY A 366 -25.90 7.43 26.98
C GLY A 366 -26.20 6.77 25.64
N GLU A 367 -26.98 7.46 24.80
CA GLU A 367 -27.23 7.04 23.41
C GLU A 367 -27.83 5.64 23.22
N GLY A 368 -28.36 5.03 24.29
CA GLY A 368 -28.89 3.66 24.28
C GLY A 368 -28.20 2.73 25.27
N TYR A 369 -27.02 3.13 25.78
CA TYR A 369 -26.18 2.35 26.67
C TYR A 369 -26.24 2.89 28.11
N SER A 370 -26.41 2.00 29.07
CA SER A 370 -26.21 2.29 30.49
C SER A 370 -24.75 2.14 30.88
N GLN A 371 -24.38 2.60 32.08
CA GLN A 371 -23.04 2.34 32.63
C GLN A 371 -22.77 0.84 32.78
N ASP A 372 -23.79 0.04 33.12
CA ASP A 372 -23.63 -1.40 33.26
C ASP A 372 -23.37 -2.07 31.90
N ASP A 373 -24.03 -1.59 30.83
CA ASP A 373 -23.75 -2.07 29.46
C ASP A 373 -22.31 -1.72 29.05
N TRP A 374 -21.88 -0.49 29.30
CA TRP A 374 -20.51 -0.03 29.02
C TRP A 374 -19.45 -0.84 29.78
N ILE A 375 -19.69 -1.14 31.06
CA ILE A 375 -18.79 -2.01 31.85
C ILE A 375 -18.78 -3.43 31.29
N ALA A 376 -19.95 -3.99 30.94
CA ALA A 376 -20.04 -5.34 30.38
C ALA A 376 -19.28 -5.46 29.06
N ASP A 377 -19.32 -4.43 28.21
CA ASP A 377 -18.55 -4.38 26.97
C ASP A 377 -17.04 -4.39 27.23
N TRP A 378 -16.58 -3.65 28.24
CA TRP A 378 -15.18 -3.68 28.64
C TRP A 378 -14.74 -5.02 29.20
N GLN A 379 -15.59 -5.69 30.00
CA GLN A 379 -15.30 -7.04 30.47
C GLN A 379 -15.20 -8.02 29.31
N MET A 380 -16.11 -7.92 28.33
CA MET A 380 -16.07 -8.76 27.13
C MET A 380 -14.78 -8.56 26.34
N LEU A 381 -14.34 -7.31 26.09
CA LEU A 381 -13.08 -7.05 25.38
C LEU A 381 -11.86 -7.51 26.19
N ALA A 382 -11.87 -7.29 27.50
CA ALA A 382 -10.79 -7.73 28.38
C ALA A 382 -10.66 -9.25 28.43
N GLU A 383 -11.78 -9.98 28.43
CA GLU A 383 -11.81 -11.44 28.33
C GLU A 383 -11.41 -11.93 26.94
N ARG A 384 -11.86 -11.25 25.87
CA ARG A 384 -11.53 -11.58 24.48
C ARG A 384 -10.03 -11.57 24.21
N TYR A 385 -9.30 -10.60 24.76
CA TYR A 385 -7.86 -10.44 24.57
C TYR A 385 -7.06 -10.82 25.83
N ALA A 386 -7.60 -11.66 26.71
CA ALA A 386 -6.96 -12.00 27.99
C ALA A 386 -5.60 -12.72 27.85
N ASP A 387 -5.41 -13.43 26.75
CA ASP A 387 -4.21 -14.22 26.46
C ASP A 387 -3.33 -13.57 25.35
N ASP A 388 -3.65 -12.34 24.93
CA ASP A 388 -2.97 -11.64 23.85
C ASP A 388 -2.40 -10.29 24.34
N PRO A 389 -1.08 -10.22 24.66
CA PRO A 389 -0.45 -9.01 25.16
C PRO A 389 -0.22 -7.96 24.06
N THR A 390 -0.71 -8.16 22.83
CA THR A 390 -0.77 -7.12 21.81
C THR A 390 -1.73 -6.01 22.21
N VAL A 391 -2.87 -6.35 22.83
CA VAL A 391 -3.80 -5.36 23.41
C VAL A 391 -3.29 -4.95 24.78
N VAL A 392 -2.37 -3.98 24.81
CA VAL A 392 -1.69 -3.57 26.04
C VAL A 392 -2.52 -2.64 26.92
N GLY A 393 -3.52 -1.96 26.37
CA GLY A 393 -4.25 -0.91 27.07
C GLY A 393 -5.71 -0.77 26.65
N LEU A 394 -6.54 -0.42 27.64
CA LEU A 394 -7.95 -0.10 27.44
C LEU A 394 -8.20 1.37 27.86
N ASP A 395 -8.49 2.24 26.91
CA ASP A 395 -8.85 3.65 27.12
C ASP A 395 -10.35 3.79 27.32
N LEU A 396 -10.74 4.01 28.58
CA LEU A 396 -12.06 3.63 29.08
C LEU A 396 -13.23 4.38 28.43
N SER A 397 -13.06 5.66 28.16
CA SER A 397 -14.08 6.50 27.54
C SER A 397 -13.42 7.75 27.01
N ASN A 398 -13.60 8.00 25.72
CA ASN A 398 -13.04 9.18 25.09
C ASN A 398 -13.71 10.48 25.54
N GLU A 399 -12.87 11.46 25.86
CA GLU A 399 -13.20 12.85 26.12
C GLU A 399 -14.42 13.10 27.05
N PRO A 400 -14.45 12.56 28.28
CA PRO A 400 -15.46 12.97 29.26
C PRO A 400 -15.39 14.50 29.42
N HIS A 401 -16.50 15.19 29.19
CA HIS A 401 -16.47 16.67 29.15
C HIS A 401 -17.63 17.34 29.88
N SER A 402 -18.72 16.61 30.08
CA SER A 402 -19.79 17.01 31.00
C SER A 402 -19.68 16.31 32.36
N ALA A 403 -18.67 15.45 32.52
CA ALA A 403 -18.35 14.75 33.75
C ALA A 403 -17.75 15.66 34.83
N THR A 404 -17.87 15.23 36.07
CA THR A 404 -17.21 15.79 37.27
C THR A 404 -16.07 14.89 37.71
N TRP A 405 -15.19 15.38 38.59
CA TRP A 405 -14.10 14.59 39.17
C TRP A 405 -14.06 14.80 40.69
N GLY A 406 -14.24 13.74 41.46
CA GLY A 406 -14.09 13.73 42.91
C GLY A 406 -15.19 14.44 43.70
N ASP A 407 -16.37 14.67 43.09
CA ASP A 407 -17.52 15.27 43.77
C ASP A 407 -18.43 14.24 44.47
N GLY A 408 -18.19 12.94 44.23
CA GLY A 408 -18.90 11.83 44.85
C GLY A 408 -20.27 11.53 44.23
N ASN A 409 -20.65 12.20 43.15
CA ASN A 409 -21.90 11.91 42.45
C ASN A 409 -21.70 10.77 41.44
N LEU A 410 -22.14 9.56 41.78
CA LEU A 410 -21.97 8.37 40.92
C LEU A 410 -22.46 8.53 39.48
N ALA A 411 -23.40 9.46 39.22
CA ALA A 411 -23.90 9.70 37.86
C ALA A 411 -22.97 10.56 37.00
N THR A 412 -22.02 11.30 37.57
CA THR A 412 -21.19 12.25 36.83
C THR A 412 -19.72 12.20 37.20
N ASP A 413 -19.36 11.65 38.37
CA ASP A 413 -17.99 11.56 38.85
C ASP A 413 -17.22 10.51 38.06
N TRP A 414 -16.49 10.96 37.03
CA TRP A 414 -15.75 10.10 36.11
C TRP A 414 -14.74 9.21 36.85
N ARG A 415 -14.11 9.73 37.90
CA ARG A 415 -13.20 8.95 38.74
C ARG A 415 -13.86 7.71 39.33
N LEU A 416 -15.13 7.82 39.76
CA LEU A 416 -15.89 6.68 40.30
C LEU A 416 -16.37 5.72 39.21
N GLY A 417 -16.73 6.24 38.03
CA GLY A 417 -17.08 5.43 36.86
C GLY A 417 -15.88 4.61 36.37
N ALA A 418 -14.72 5.23 36.25
CA ALA A 418 -13.46 4.59 35.89
C ALA A 418 -13.04 3.52 36.91
N GLU A 419 -13.12 3.81 38.23
CA GLU A 419 -12.85 2.80 39.26
C GLU A 419 -13.73 1.55 39.11
N ALA A 420 -15.03 1.73 38.83
CA ALA A 420 -15.95 0.61 38.64
C ALA A 420 -15.62 -0.22 37.39
N ALA A 421 -15.25 0.42 36.28
CA ALA A 421 -14.82 -0.29 35.07
C ALA A 421 -13.50 -1.03 35.27
N ILE A 422 -12.51 -0.39 35.93
CA ILE A 422 -11.21 -1.02 36.19
C ILE A 422 -11.36 -2.25 37.08
N GLU A 423 -12.15 -2.17 38.16
CA GLU A 423 -12.44 -3.32 39.02
C GLU A 423 -13.06 -4.48 38.23
N ALA A 424 -13.94 -4.18 37.27
CA ALA A 424 -14.61 -5.17 36.43
C ALA A 424 -13.68 -5.79 35.37
N ILE A 425 -12.85 -4.98 34.72
CA ILE A 425 -11.82 -5.41 33.75
C ILE A 425 -10.79 -6.30 34.43
N HIS A 426 -10.20 -5.85 35.55
CA HIS A 426 -9.15 -6.60 36.25
C HIS A 426 -9.66 -7.85 36.96
N ALA A 427 -10.98 -8.01 37.09
CA ALA A 427 -11.57 -9.28 37.53
C ALA A 427 -11.47 -10.39 36.48
N VAL A 428 -11.34 -10.05 35.18
CA VAL A 428 -11.23 -11.01 34.07
C VAL A 428 -9.83 -11.01 33.44
N ASN A 429 -9.20 -9.85 33.29
CA ASN A 429 -7.83 -9.72 32.81
C ASN A 429 -7.05 -8.77 33.75
N PRO A 430 -6.32 -9.29 34.75
CA PRO A 430 -5.56 -8.47 35.69
C PRO A 430 -4.28 -7.86 35.10
N GLU A 431 -3.90 -8.26 33.88
CA GLU A 431 -2.61 -7.92 33.31
C GLU A 431 -2.63 -6.69 32.38
N VAL A 432 -3.79 -6.35 31.81
CA VAL A 432 -3.94 -5.22 30.87
C VAL A 432 -3.84 -3.86 31.58
N LEU A 433 -3.18 -2.90 30.93
CA LEU A 433 -3.18 -1.51 31.39
C LEU A 433 -4.57 -0.89 31.19
N VAL A 434 -4.94 0.02 32.09
CA VAL A 434 -6.17 0.81 31.93
C VAL A 434 -5.81 2.28 31.89
N LEU A 435 -6.24 2.93 30.81
CA LEU A 435 -6.02 4.34 30.54
C LEU A 435 -7.26 5.12 31.00
N VAL A 436 -7.01 6.17 31.80
CA VAL A 436 -8.07 7.03 32.34
C VAL A 436 -7.83 8.45 31.88
N GLU A 437 -8.65 8.92 30.95
CA GLU A 437 -8.65 10.31 30.54
C GLU A 437 -9.11 11.26 31.66
N GLY A 438 -8.88 12.55 31.46
CA GLY A 438 -9.40 13.62 32.30
C GLY A 438 -10.86 13.95 32.01
N ILE A 439 -11.31 15.07 32.59
CA ILE A 439 -12.62 15.67 32.25
C ILE A 439 -12.43 16.93 31.39
N GLY A 440 -13.53 17.64 31.08
CA GLY A 440 -13.49 18.96 30.46
C GLY A 440 -13.33 20.11 31.47
N GLY A 441 -14.05 21.21 31.24
CA GLY A 441 -14.07 22.37 32.13
C GLY A 441 -13.35 23.59 31.55
N ASP A 442 -12.25 24.01 32.16
CA ASP A 442 -11.43 25.14 31.70
C ASP A 442 -10.22 24.72 30.84
N TYR A 443 -10.19 23.46 30.42
CA TYR A 443 -9.17 22.85 29.58
C TYR A 443 -9.82 22.00 28.47
N TRP A 444 -9.02 21.28 27.68
CA TRP A 444 -9.51 20.36 26.64
C TRP A 444 -10.40 19.27 27.24
N TRP A 445 -11.35 18.77 26.44
CA TRP A 445 -12.11 17.58 26.79
C TRP A 445 -11.14 16.40 26.94
N GLY A 446 -11.36 15.51 27.92
CA GLY A 446 -10.37 14.47 28.27
C GLY A 446 -9.04 14.99 28.85
N GLY A 447 -8.77 16.29 28.84
CA GLY A 447 -7.45 16.84 29.22
C GLY A 447 -7.33 17.31 30.67
N ASN A 448 -8.43 17.52 31.39
CA ASN A 448 -8.38 18.11 32.73
C ASN A 448 -8.23 17.03 33.81
N LEU A 449 -6.99 16.79 34.25
CA LEU A 449 -6.65 15.85 35.32
C LEU A 449 -6.27 16.54 36.64
N LYS A 450 -6.56 17.84 36.81
CA LYS A 450 -6.33 18.60 38.06
C LYS A 450 -6.91 17.89 39.30
N GLY A 451 -8.01 17.16 39.11
CA GLY A 451 -8.71 16.43 40.17
C GLY A 451 -7.87 15.33 40.83
N VAL A 452 -6.91 14.74 40.11
CA VAL A 452 -6.07 13.62 40.58
C VAL A 452 -5.30 13.99 41.86
N ALA A 453 -4.85 15.24 41.99
CA ALA A 453 -4.11 15.71 43.18
C ALA A 453 -4.91 15.61 44.48
N SER A 454 -6.25 15.73 44.38
CA SER A 454 -7.15 15.73 45.54
C SER A 454 -7.96 14.43 45.69
N ALA A 455 -8.24 13.78 44.56
CA ALA A 455 -9.01 12.55 44.46
C ALA A 455 -8.41 11.68 43.35
N PRO A 456 -7.28 11.00 43.59
CA PRO A 456 -6.74 10.05 42.63
C PRO A 456 -7.70 8.85 42.48
N ILE A 457 -7.56 8.12 41.38
CA ILE A 457 -8.09 6.76 41.26
C ILE A 457 -7.47 5.90 42.37
N ARG A 458 -8.29 5.15 43.10
CA ARG A 458 -7.92 4.34 44.26
C ARG A 458 -8.27 2.89 43.99
N LEU A 459 -7.32 2.16 43.46
CA LEU A 459 -7.42 0.73 43.27
C LEU A 459 -6.51 0.04 44.29
N ASP A 460 -6.89 -1.15 44.74
CA ASP A 460 -6.05 -1.95 45.64
C ASP A 460 -4.76 -2.32 44.89
N ALA A 461 -3.64 -1.63 45.20
CA ALA A 461 -2.28 -1.85 44.71
C ALA A 461 -2.18 -2.52 43.31
N THR A 462 -2.74 -1.87 42.28
CA THR A 462 -2.52 -2.25 40.89
C THR A 462 -1.38 -1.42 40.32
N ASP A 463 -0.51 -2.07 39.56
CA ASP A 463 0.55 -1.47 38.75
C ASP A 463 0.09 -1.33 37.29
N LYS A 464 -1.21 -1.11 37.04
CA LYS A 464 -1.77 -1.09 35.67
C LYS A 464 -2.42 0.24 35.26
N LEU A 465 -2.39 1.28 36.09
CA LEU A 465 -3.07 2.55 35.82
C LEU A 465 -2.17 3.53 35.04
N VAL A 466 -2.69 4.04 33.92
CA VAL A 466 -2.09 5.14 33.15
C VAL A 466 -3.11 6.28 33.03
N TYR A 467 -2.69 7.54 33.22
CA TYR A 467 -3.57 8.68 32.94
C TYR A 467 -3.36 9.18 31.50
N SER A 468 -4.45 9.46 30.79
CA SER A 468 -4.43 9.74 29.35
C SER A 468 -5.04 11.12 28.99
N PRO A 469 -4.36 12.25 29.24
CA PRO A 469 -4.90 13.56 28.88
C PRO A 469 -4.94 13.76 27.36
N HIS A 470 -5.85 14.61 26.89
CA HIS A 470 -5.80 15.21 25.54
C HIS A 470 -5.32 16.67 25.60
N ALA A 471 -4.55 17.09 24.59
CA ALA A 471 -4.11 18.47 24.48
C ALA A 471 -3.94 18.91 23.01
N TYR A 472 -4.57 20.01 22.64
CA TYR A 472 -4.57 20.50 21.26
C TYR A 472 -3.97 21.91 21.13
N PRO A 473 -3.51 22.30 19.93
CA PRO A 473 -3.00 23.65 19.64
C PRO A 473 -4.12 24.63 19.23
N ASN A 474 -3.75 25.85 18.79
CA ASN A 474 -4.69 26.96 18.61
C ASN A 474 -5.70 26.76 17.46
N SER A 475 -5.32 26.02 16.41
CA SER A 475 -6.21 25.76 15.26
C SER A 475 -7.48 24.98 15.60
N ILE A 476 -7.42 24.12 16.63
CA ILE A 476 -8.54 23.27 17.03
C ILE A 476 -9.57 24.09 17.79
N TYR A 477 -9.11 24.81 18.82
CA TYR A 477 -9.92 25.80 19.52
C TYR A 477 -9.06 26.88 20.17
N SER A 478 -9.41 28.15 19.93
CA SER A 478 -8.62 29.25 20.49
C SER A 478 -8.88 29.41 21.99
N GLN A 479 -7.82 29.17 22.77
CA GLN A 479 -7.81 29.27 24.23
C GLN A 479 -7.09 30.54 24.71
N PRO A 480 -7.40 31.06 25.91
CA PRO A 480 -6.79 32.29 26.42
C PRO A 480 -5.26 32.26 26.48
N TRP A 481 -4.65 31.10 26.79
CA TRP A 481 -3.19 30.96 26.91
C TRP A 481 -2.45 31.08 25.57
N PHE A 482 -3.10 30.83 24.43
CA PHE A 482 -2.50 31.09 23.11
C PHE A 482 -2.43 32.59 22.76
N SER A 483 -3.09 33.45 23.53
CA SER A 483 -3.04 34.91 23.38
C SER A 483 -2.26 35.57 24.51
N ASP A 484 -1.66 34.79 25.41
CA ASP A 484 -0.80 35.30 26.46
C ASP A 484 0.48 35.91 25.84
N PRO A 485 0.96 37.08 26.31
CA PRO A 485 2.22 37.64 25.86
C PRO A 485 3.44 36.72 26.01
N ASP A 486 3.38 35.76 26.94
CA ASP A 486 4.45 34.79 27.21
C ASP A 486 4.31 33.49 26.39
N PHE A 487 3.37 33.41 25.44
CA PHE A 487 3.29 32.27 24.50
C PHE A 487 4.51 32.23 23.54
N PRO A 488 5.14 31.06 23.29
CA PRO A 488 4.74 29.71 23.73
C PRO A 488 5.34 29.24 25.07
N ASP A 489 6.26 29.99 25.67
CA ASP A 489 6.95 29.64 26.93
C ASP A 489 6.01 29.33 28.11
N ASN A 490 4.76 29.81 28.06
CA ASN A 490 3.73 29.54 29.07
C ASN A 490 3.07 28.16 28.98
N LEU A 491 3.33 27.37 27.93
CA LEU A 491 2.64 26.11 27.66
C LEU A 491 3.02 25.00 28.65
N THR A 492 4.30 24.90 29.03
CA THR A 492 4.78 23.87 29.96
C THR A 492 4.12 24.00 31.33
N ASP A 493 4.00 25.22 31.86
CA ASP A 493 3.25 25.52 33.08
C ASP A 493 1.76 25.14 32.95
N LYS A 494 1.18 25.26 31.75
CA LYS A 494 -0.22 24.89 31.49
C LYS A 494 -0.40 23.37 31.45
N TRP A 495 0.51 22.62 30.86
CA TRP A 495 0.48 21.16 30.88
C TRP A 495 0.70 20.63 32.29
N ASP A 496 1.68 21.17 33.02
CA ASP A 496 1.95 20.84 34.42
C ASP A 496 0.75 21.12 35.33
N GLU A 497 0.04 22.23 35.12
CA GLU A 497 -1.16 22.55 35.90
C GLU A 497 -2.28 21.52 35.70
N ASN A 498 -2.44 20.99 34.49
CA ASN A 498 -3.59 20.15 34.14
C ASN A 498 -3.33 18.65 34.30
N TRP A 499 -2.11 18.17 33.99
CA TRP A 499 -1.82 16.74 33.95
C TRP A 499 -0.34 16.40 34.11
N GLY A 500 0.59 17.24 33.65
CA GLY A 500 2.03 16.98 33.64
C GLY A 500 2.65 16.73 35.01
N TYR A 501 2.09 17.33 36.06
CA TYR A 501 2.54 17.10 37.43
C TYR A 501 2.40 15.63 37.86
N ILE A 502 1.50 14.85 37.25
CA ILE A 502 1.26 13.44 37.59
C ILE A 502 2.53 12.62 37.34
N ALA A 503 3.12 12.74 36.16
CA ALA A 503 4.38 12.08 35.83
C ALA A 503 5.55 12.69 36.63
N LYS A 504 5.65 14.03 36.68
CA LYS A 504 6.76 14.72 37.36
C LYS A 504 6.84 14.45 38.87
N GLU A 505 5.70 14.19 39.52
CA GLU A 505 5.64 13.83 40.94
C GLU A 505 5.71 12.31 41.17
N GLY A 506 5.81 11.49 40.11
CA GLY A 506 5.87 10.03 40.17
C GLY A 506 4.57 9.39 40.67
N ILE A 507 3.42 10.00 40.37
CA ILE A 507 2.10 9.52 40.80
C ILE A 507 1.66 8.32 39.96
N ALA A 508 1.79 8.43 38.64
CA ALA A 508 1.49 7.40 37.65
C ALA A 508 2.09 7.82 36.29
N PRO A 509 2.20 6.91 35.31
CA PRO A 509 2.53 7.27 33.95
C PRO A 509 1.46 8.14 33.30
N VAL A 510 1.91 8.96 32.35
CA VAL A 510 1.04 9.79 31.52
C VAL A 510 1.29 9.46 30.05
N LEU A 511 0.21 9.17 29.33
CA LEU A 511 0.19 8.98 27.88
C LEU A 511 -0.65 10.10 27.26
N LEU A 512 -0.08 10.96 26.41
CA LEU A 512 -0.88 11.98 25.71
C LEU A 512 -1.73 11.31 24.61
N GLY A 513 -2.98 10.97 24.93
CA GLY A 513 -3.85 10.13 24.11
C GLY A 513 -4.22 10.75 22.77
N GLU A 514 -4.37 12.07 22.74
CA GLU A 514 -4.60 12.82 21.50
C GLU A 514 -3.98 14.22 21.51
N PHE A 515 -3.37 14.52 20.37
CA PHE A 515 -2.91 15.84 19.96
C PHE A 515 -2.67 15.84 18.45
N GLY A 516 -2.91 16.97 17.78
CA GLY A 516 -2.81 17.03 16.32
C GLY A 516 -3.09 18.40 15.73
N SER A 517 -2.68 18.61 14.48
CA SER A 517 -2.99 19.82 13.72
C SER A 517 -2.69 19.64 12.23
N ARG A 518 -3.36 20.43 11.37
CA ARG A 518 -3.01 20.58 9.95
C ARG A 518 -1.72 21.39 9.73
N LEU A 519 -1.17 21.98 10.78
CA LEU A 519 -0.03 22.90 10.78
C LEU A 519 -0.25 24.16 9.92
N GLU A 520 -1.52 24.56 9.74
CA GLU A 520 -1.90 25.74 8.96
C GLU A 520 -1.78 27.05 9.76
N ASP A 521 -1.85 26.99 11.10
CA ASP A 521 -1.60 28.12 11.99
C ASP A 521 -0.14 28.09 12.47
N ALA A 522 0.59 29.21 12.30
CA ALA A 522 1.97 29.33 12.76
C ALA A 522 2.13 29.14 14.29
N LYS A 523 1.06 29.36 15.06
CA LYS A 523 1.06 29.05 16.50
C LYS A 523 1.09 27.57 16.80
N ASP A 524 0.62 26.73 15.88
CA ASP A 524 0.65 25.29 16.08
C ASP A 524 2.07 24.76 15.96
N VAL A 525 2.86 25.28 15.01
CA VAL A 525 4.30 24.96 14.92
C VAL A 525 5.01 25.33 16.22
N ALA A 526 4.80 26.55 16.74
CA ALA A 526 5.35 26.97 18.03
C ALA A 526 4.85 26.15 19.22
N TRP A 527 3.68 25.53 19.12
CA TRP A 527 3.14 24.63 20.13
C TRP A 527 3.83 23.26 20.07
N PHE A 528 4.09 22.72 18.87
CA PHE A 528 4.84 21.46 18.69
C PHE A 528 6.30 21.62 19.09
N ASP A 529 6.92 22.78 18.79
CA ASP A 529 8.28 23.14 19.21
C ASP A 529 8.46 23.08 20.74
N GLU A 530 7.37 23.24 21.52
CA GLU A 530 7.38 23.08 22.98
C GLU A 530 6.90 21.69 23.44
N MET A 531 5.88 21.11 22.78
CA MET A 531 5.27 19.85 23.20
C MET A 531 6.21 18.67 23.01
N VAL A 532 6.91 18.59 21.87
CA VAL A 532 7.75 17.44 21.53
C VAL A 532 8.92 17.31 22.51
N PRO A 533 9.71 18.38 22.80
CA PRO A 533 10.70 18.33 23.86
C PRO A 533 10.10 18.03 25.24
N TYR A 534 8.90 18.55 25.53
CA TYR A 534 8.23 18.27 26.79
C TYR A 534 7.88 16.77 26.95
N LEU A 535 7.44 16.10 25.88
CA LEU A 535 7.21 14.65 25.88
C LEU A 535 8.51 13.87 26.13
N GLU A 536 9.59 14.22 25.41
CA GLU A 536 10.90 13.58 25.55
C GLU A 536 11.50 13.77 26.95
N GLU A 537 11.59 15.01 27.43
CA GLU A 537 12.24 15.36 28.70
C GLU A 537 11.56 14.72 29.90
N ASN A 538 10.26 14.40 29.77
CA ASN A 538 9.47 13.78 30.83
C ASN A 538 9.17 12.30 30.56
N GLY A 539 9.74 11.70 29.50
CA GLY A 539 9.58 10.26 29.19
C GLY A 539 8.15 9.85 28.88
N LEU A 540 7.32 10.76 28.37
CA LEU A 540 5.89 10.53 28.22
C LEU A 540 5.57 9.70 26.97
N SER A 541 4.58 8.82 27.09
CA SER A 541 3.99 8.12 25.94
C SER A 541 3.01 9.05 25.22
N PHE A 542 2.67 8.77 23.96
CA PHE A 542 1.66 9.53 23.22
C PHE A 542 1.03 8.72 22.08
N THR A 543 -0.14 9.16 21.64
CA THR A 543 -0.75 8.74 20.37
C THR A 543 -1.20 9.97 19.57
N TYR A 544 -0.61 10.17 18.39
CA TYR A 544 -0.90 11.34 17.56
C TYR A 544 -2.30 11.24 16.93
N TRP A 545 -3.06 12.34 16.93
CA TRP A 545 -4.34 12.45 16.23
C TRP A 545 -4.13 13.13 14.87
N SER A 546 -4.11 12.41 13.76
CA SER A 546 -4.36 10.96 13.60
C SER A 546 -3.52 10.40 12.45
N TRP A 547 -3.56 9.08 12.23
CA TRP A 547 -3.12 8.49 10.97
C TRP A 547 -3.91 9.07 9.79
N ASN A 548 -5.22 9.14 9.96
CA ASN A 548 -6.17 9.40 8.91
C ASN A 548 -6.14 10.86 8.40
N PRO A 549 -6.17 11.10 7.09
CA PRO A 549 -6.21 12.44 6.53
C PRO A 549 -7.56 13.14 6.72
N ASN A 550 -8.64 12.38 6.92
CA ASN A 550 -10.01 12.87 6.89
C ASN A 550 -10.51 13.44 8.23
N SER A 551 -9.63 13.64 9.21
CA SER A 551 -9.94 14.52 10.35
C SER A 551 -10.02 15.98 9.87
N GLY A 552 -11.18 16.60 10.04
CA GLY A 552 -11.48 17.90 9.42
C GLY A 552 -10.61 19.07 9.91
N ASP A 553 -10.23 19.07 11.18
CA ASP A 553 -9.51 20.14 11.86
C ASP A 553 -8.02 19.85 12.07
N THR A 554 -7.62 18.58 12.17
CA THR A 554 -6.21 18.17 12.31
C THR A 554 -5.59 17.60 11.02
N GLY A 555 -6.39 17.08 10.10
CA GLY A 555 -5.88 16.15 9.08
C GLY A 555 -5.18 14.95 9.73
N GLY A 556 -4.25 14.32 9.01
CA GLY A 556 -3.51 13.16 9.51
C GLY A 556 -2.03 13.20 9.19
N ILE A 557 -1.32 12.14 9.61
CA ILE A 557 0.02 11.80 9.13
C ILE A 557 -0.03 11.54 7.64
N LEU A 558 -1.07 10.86 7.15
CA LEU A 558 -1.32 10.75 5.72
C LEU A 558 -1.96 12.02 5.14
N ALA A 559 -1.71 12.26 3.86
CA ALA A 559 -2.41 13.21 3.02
C ALA A 559 -3.74 12.64 2.49
N ASP A 560 -4.57 13.50 1.88
CA ASP A 560 -5.94 13.16 1.43
C ASP A 560 -6.02 11.97 0.43
N ASP A 561 -4.90 11.53 -0.14
CA ASP A 561 -4.80 10.36 -1.01
C ASP A 561 -4.62 9.02 -0.26
N TRP A 562 -4.57 9.05 1.08
CA TRP A 562 -4.38 7.89 1.95
C TRP A 562 -3.09 7.09 1.70
N THR A 563 -2.09 7.71 1.06
CA THR A 563 -0.84 7.05 0.69
C THR A 563 0.36 7.91 1.00
N THR A 564 0.31 9.19 0.64
CA THR A 564 1.43 10.11 0.82
C THR A 564 1.53 10.55 2.28
N VAL A 565 2.71 10.42 2.88
CA VAL A 565 3.01 10.94 4.23
C VAL A 565 3.21 12.45 4.18
N VAL A 566 2.70 13.16 5.18
CA VAL A 566 2.94 14.60 5.36
C VAL A 566 4.25 14.77 6.14
N GLU A 567 5.37 14.78 5.44
CA GLU A 567 6.73 14.84 6.01
C GLU A 567 6.90 15.91 7.09
N ALA A 568 6.32 17.10 6.91
CA ALA A 568 6.42 18.19 7.88
C ALA A 568 5.81 17.86 9.26
N LYS A 569 4.92 16.88 9.35
CA LYS A 569 4.40 16.37 10.62
C LYS A 569 5.34 15.33 11.23
N MET A 570 5.90 14.44 10.40
CA MET A 570 6.89 13.46 10.86
C MET A 570 8.17 14.14 11.36
N ASP A 571 8.67 15.16 10.65
CA ASP A 571 9.82 15.99 11.07
C ASP A 571 9.66 16.57 12.48
N LEU A 572 8.42 16.86 12.91
CA LEU A 572 8.14 17.37 14.25
C LEU A 572 8.10 16.26 15.30
N LEU A 573 7.65 15.06 14.93
CA LEU A 573 7.43 13.95 15.86
C LEU A 573 8.65 13.05 16.03
N GLU A 574 9.53 13.00 15.02
CA GLU A 574 10.65 12.06 14.92
C GLU A 574 11.48 11.99 16.21
N ALA A 575 11.79 13.13 16.82
CA ALA A 575 12.56 13.19 18.06
C ALA A 575 11.84 12.49 19.24
N ALA A 576 10.51 12.61 19.32
CA ALA A 576 9.75 12.04 20.43
C ALA A 576 9.41 10.55 20.26
N LEU A 577 9.62 9.94 19.08
CA LEU A 577 9.37 8.52 18.85
C LEU A 577 10.20 7.66 19.81
N GLY A 578 9.57 6.61 20.33
CA GLY A 578 10.19 5.64 21.21
C GLY A 578 10.92 4.56 20.43
N ASP A 579 11.69 3.75 21.15
CA ASP A 579 12.30 2.56 20.57
C ASP A 579 11.21 1.57 20.11
N ALA A 580 11.58 0.67 19.19
CA ALA A 580 10.76 -0.49 18.88
C ALA A 580 10.45 -1.27 20.16
N LEU A 581 9.21 -1.75 20.30
CA LEU A 581 8.82 -2.52 21.47
C LEU A 581 9.30 -3.96 21.32
N PRO A 582 9.56 -4.68 22.43
CA PRO A 582 9.85 -6.12 22.37
C PRO A 582 8.71 -6.83 21.62
N THR A 583 9.02 -7.73 20.70
CA THR A 583 7.99 -8.42 19.90
C THR A 583 7.64 -9.78 20.51
N ASP A 584 6.44 -10.29 20.20
CA ASP A 584 6.03 -11.66 20.54
C ASP A 584 6.75 -12.65 19.60
N GLY A 585 8.09 -12.60 19.53
CA GLY A 585 8.85 -13.32 18.50
C GLY A 585 8.33 -13.08 17.07
N GLY A 586 7.66 -11.94 16.86
CA GLY A 586 6.86 -11.65 15.66
C GLY A 586 7.55 -10.75 14.64
N THR A 587 8.60 -10.01 15.03
CA THR A 587 9.51 -9.52 14.00
C THR A 587 10.08 -10.77 13.34
N VAL A 588 9.71 -10.98 12.09
CA VAL A 588 10.53 -11.78 11.19
C VAL A 588 11.84 -11.01 11.15
N ASP A 589 12.78 -11.40 12.01
CA ASP A 589 14.03 -10.69 12.16
C ASP A 589 14.75 -10.94 10.84
N THR A 590 14.82 -9.97 9.94
CA THR A 590 15.33 -10.23 8.59
C THR A 590 16.73 -9.69 8.38
N THR A 591 17.51 -10.35 7.53
CA THR A 591 18.72 -9.79 6.94
C THR A 591 18.46 -9.52 5.46
N THR A 592 18.54 -8.25 5.07
CA THR A 592 18.37 -7.86 3.68
C THR A 592 19.60 -8.22 2.84
N VAL A 593 19.39 -8.95 1.74
CA VAL A 593 20.39 -9.15 0.69
C VAL A 593 20.20 -8.12 -0.43
N ALA A 594 21.25 -7.36 -0.72
CA ALA A 594 21.28 -6.39 -1.81
C ALA A 594 21.90 -7.01 -3.08
N ILE A 595 21.14 -7.04 -4.17
CA ILE A 595 21.50 -7.70 -5.42
C ILE A 595 21.59 -6.66 -6.53
N ALA A 596 22.79 -6.39 -7.04
CA ALA A 596 22.97 -5.42 -8.10
C ALA A 596 22.50 -5.96 -9.46
N VAL A 597 21.72 -5.17 -10.18
CA VAL A 597 21.46 -5.33 -11.62
C VAL A 597 22.20 -4.22 -12.36
N SER A 598 22.94 -4.56 -13.41
CA SER A 598 23.82 -3.62 -14.13
C SER A 598 23.63 -3.63 -15.64
N LEU A 599 23.83 -2.46 -16.24
CA LEU A 599 23.99 -2.29 -17.69
C LEU A 599 25.47 -2.33 -18.08
N SER A 600 25.78 -2.88 -19.26
CA SER A 600 27.15 -2.87 -19.82
C SER A 600 27.69 -1.46 -20.10
N GLU A 601 26.78 -0.51 -20.35
CA GLU A 601 27.07 0.90 -20.56
C GLU A 601 25.83 1.75 -20.27
N ALA A 602 26.03 3.05 -20.07
CA ALA A 602 24.93 3.97 -19.76
C ALA A 602 24.04 4.20 -21.01
N ALA A 603 22.74 4.02 -20.86
CA ALA A 603 21.77 4.27 -21.92
C ALA A 603 21.37 5.76 -22.01
N SER A 604 21.01 6.22 -23.21
CA SER A 604 20.50 7.58 -23.45
C SER A 604 18.99 7.72 -23.27
N HIS A 605 18.30 6.60 -23.04
CA HIS A 605 16.89 6.46 -22.71
C HIS A 605 16.75 5.51 -21.52
N SER A 606 15.55 5.40 -20.94
CA SER A 606 15.29 4.44 -19.88
C SER A 606 15.43 3.00 -20.39
N VAL A 607 15.92 2.11 -19.54
CA VAL A 607 15.97 0.65 -19.75
C VAL A 607 15.30 0.00 -18.56
N SER A 608 14.49 -1.03 -18.76
CA SER A 608 13.80 -1.73 -17.66
C SER A 608 13.83 -3.24 -17.80
N VAL A 609 13.71 -3.93 -16.68
CA VAL A 609 13.65 -5.40 -16.62
C VAL A 609 12.82 -5.82 -15.41
N ASP A 610 11.95 -6.81 -15.59
CA ASP A 610 11.19 -7.38 -14.49
C ASP A 610 12.05 -8.38 -13.70
N TYR A 611 11.76 -8.55 -12.42
CA TYR A 611 12.40 -9.55 -11.57
C TYR A 611 11.39 -10.24 -10.66
N ALA A 612 11.69 -11.49 -10.30
CA ALA A 612 10.97 -12.24 -9.28
C ALA A 612 11.91 -13.23 -8.58
N THR A 613 11.67 -13.44 -7.28
CA THR A 613 12.28 -14.55 -6.53
C THR A 613 11.58 -15.88 -6.86
N VAL A 614 12.32 -16.98 -6.76
CA VAL A 614 11.85 -18.34 -7.02
C VAL A 614 12.46 -19.29 -6.00
N ASP A 615 11.61 -20.07 -5.33
CA ASP A 615 12.02 -21.06 -4.34
C ASP A 615 13.08 -22.03 -4.88
N GLY A 616 14.04 -22.36 -4.03
CA GLY A 616 15.04 -23.40 -4.26
C GLY A 616 14.96 -24.48 -3.19
N THR A 617 15.99 -24.55 -2.35
CA THR A 617 15.90 -25.25 -1.05
C THR A 617 15.38 -24.34 0.05
N ALA A 618 15.51 -23.03 -0.13
CA ALA A 618 14.81 -22.02 0.65
C ALA A 618 13.41 -21.78 0.06
N ILE A 619 12.42 -21.59 0.92
CA ILE A 619 11.00 -21.41 0.64
C ILE A 619 10.56 -20.01 1.08
N ALA A 620 9.87 -19.30 0.20
CA ALA A 620 9.30 -18.00 0.53
C ALA A 620 8.32 -18.06 1.72
N GLY A 621 8.43 -17.10 2.63
CA GLY A 621 7.65 -17.04 3.88
C GLY A 621 8.15 -17.97 4.99
N VAL A 622 9.22 -18.73 4.74
CA VAL A 622 9.93 -19.53 5.76
C VAL A 622 11.37 -19.04 5.90
N ASP A 623 12.08 -18.94 4.77
CA ASP A 623 13.51 -18.62 4.77
C ASP A 623 13.81 -17.23 4.19
N TYR A 624 12.91 -16.68 3.36
CA TYR A 624 13.04 -15.34 2.78
C TYR A 624 11.67 -14.78 2.37
N GLU A 625 11.54 -13.47 2.15
CA GLU A 625 10.32 -12.86 1.62
C GLU A 625 10.29 -12.86 0.09
N ALA A 626 9.17 -13.31 -0.50
CA ALA A 626 9.04 -13.33 -1.95
C ALA A 626 8.91 -11.92 -2.55
N THR A 627 10.01 -11.37 -3.06
CA THR A 627 10.00 -10.09 -3.79
C THR A 627 9.85 -10.27 -5.30
N SER A 628 9.09 -9.37 -5.94
CA SER A 628 9.04 -9.20 -7.40
C SER A 628 8.80 -7.74 -7.78
N GLY A 629 9.18 -7.33 -8.99
CA GLY A 629 8.98 -5.96 -9.45
C GLY A 629 9.67 -5.65 -10.77
N THR A 630 9.86 -4.37 -11.07
CA THR A 630 10.55 -3.90 -12.28
C THR A 630 11.72 -3.00 -11.88
N VAL A 631 12.93 -3.38 -12.27
CA VAL A 631 14.11 -2.52 -12.21
C VAL A 631 14.06 -1.55 -13.40
N THR A 632 14.23 -0.25 -13.13
CA THR A 632 14.32 0.80 -14.17
C THR A 632 15.63 1.56 -14.02
N PHE A 633 16.43 1.61 -15.09
CA PHE A 633 17.61 2.46 -15.21
C PHE A 633 17.19 3.77 -15.86
N ASP A 634 17.36 4.89 -15.16
CA ASP A 634 17.19 6.21 -15.74
C ASP A 634 18.31 6.52 -16.76
N PRO A 635 18.11 7.43 -17.72
CA PRO A 635 19.15 7.80 -18.66
C PRO A 635 20.45 8.22 -17.96
N GLY A 636 21.56 7.51 -18.24
CA GLY A 636 22.86 7.73 -17.59
C GLY A 636 23.16 6.80 -16.41
N GLU A 637 22.17 6.08 -15.87
CA GLU A 637 22.33 5.10 -14.80
C GLU A 637 22.84 3.75 -15.33
N THR A 638 23.61 3.03 -14.52
CA THR A 638 24.21 1.74 -14.91
C THR A 638 24.07 0.64 -13.88
N THR A 639 23.60 0.95 -12.66
CA THR A 639 23.40 -0.03 -11.59
C THR A 639 22.18 0.36 -10.76
N VAL A 640 21.30 -0.60 -10.50
CA VAL A 640 20.18 -0.52 -9.55
C VAL A 640 20.24 -1.73 -8.62
N ILE A 641 19.79 -1.59 -7.38
CA ILE A 641 19.78 -2.67 -6.38
C ILE A 641 18.37 -3.25 -6.28
N ILE A 642 18.29 -4.58 -6.24
CA ILE A 642 17.12 -5.33 -5.76
C ILE A 642 17.42 -5.71 -4.31
N GLU A 643 16.47 -5.48 -3.41
CA GLU A 643 16.55 -5.91 -2.01
C GLU A 643 15.58 -7.08 -1.79
N VAL A 644 16.07 -8.13 -1.13
CA VAL A 644 15.27 -9.28 -0.71
C VAL A 644 15.58 -9.55 0.75
N ASP A 645 14.55 -9.71 1.58
CA ASP A 645 14.72 -9.98 3.00
C ASP A 645 14.83 -11.48 3.25
N VAL A 646 15.87 -11.89 3.95
CA VAL A 646 16.09 -13.27 4.44
C VAL A 646 15.59 -13.35 5.86
N LEU A 647 14.74 -14.33 6.17
CA LEU A 647 14.17 -14.47 7.51
C LEU A 647 15.21 -15.15 8.40
N ARG A 648 15.52 -14.56 9.56
CA ARG A 648 16.34 -15.19 10.58
C ARG A 648 15.50 -16.15 11.39
N ASP A 649 16.12 -17.26 11.75
CA ASP A 649 15.70 -18.00 12.91
C ASP A 649 16.91 -18.25 13.82
N GLY A 650 16.68 -18.99 14.91
CA GLY A 650 17.71 -19.28 15.92
C GLY A 650 18.03 -20.77 15.96
N VAL A 651 17.78 -21.49 14.87
CA VAL A 651 17.88 -22.93 14.74
C VAL A 651 19.00 -23.28 13.77
N ALA A 652 20.13 -23.75 14.33
CA ALA A 652 21.22 -24.32 13.54
C ALA A 652 20.74 -25.38 12.51
N GLU A 653 20.88 -25.06 11.23
CA GLU A 653 20.44 -25.87 10.09
C GLU A 653 21.45 -25.95 8.92
N ASP A 654 21.07 -26.62 7.81
CA ASP A 654 21.88 -26.70 6.60
C ASP A 654 21.64 -25.47 5.70
N ASP A 655 22.70 -24.88 5.12
CA ASP A 655 22.60 -23.77 4.15
C ASP A 655 21.48 -23.97 3.10
N ARG A 656 20.58 -23.00 2.97
CA ARG A 656 19.47 -23.01 2.01
C ARG A 656 19.68 -22.03 0.85
N SER A 657 18.86 -22.08 -0.19
CA SER A 657 19.04 -21.22 -1.36
C SER A 657 17.76 -20.96 -2.14
N PHE A 658 17.64 -19.75 -2.69
CA PHE A 658 16.59 -19.35 -3.64
C PHE A 658 17.20 -18.64 -4.86
N ASP A 659 16.44 -18.52 -5.94
CA ASP A 659 16.87 -17.85 -7.17
C ASP A 659 16.19 -16.48 -7.31
N VAL A 660 16.89 -15.51 -7.91
CA VAL A 660 16.32 -14.25 -8.40
C VAL A 660 16.42 -14.26 -9.92
N VAL A 661 15.27 -14.16 -10.59
CA VAL A 661 15.14 -14.33 -12.04
C VAL A 661 14.72 -13.02 -12.68
N LEU A 662 15.44 -12.60 -13.72
CA LEU A 662 15.09 -11.45 -14.56
C LEU A 662 14.24 -11.87 -15.76
N SER A 663 13.25 -11.07 -16.14
CA SER A 663 12.36 -11.30 -17.28
C SER A 663 11.98 -10.01 -18.00
N ASP A 664 11.40 -10.16 -19.20
CA ASP A 664 10.76 -9.09 -19.97
C ASP A 664 11.57 -7.78 -20.10
N PRO A 665 12.83 -7.83 -20.58
CA PRO A 665 13.65 -6.63 -20.73
C PRO A 665 13.08 -5.69 -21.81
N ASP A 666 13.10 -4.38 -21.54
CA ASP A 666 12.78 -3.31 -22.49
C ASP A 666 13.94 -2.32 -22.59
N GLY A 667 14.37 -2.02 -23.82
CA GLY A 667 15.52 -1.15 -24.09
C GLY A 667 16.91 -1.76 -23.84
N GLY A 668 17.00 -3.05 -23.52
CA GLY A 668 18.26 -3.79 -23.28
C GLY A 668 18.15 -5.29 -23.61
N GLU A 669 19.26 -6.02 -23.54
CA GLU A 669 19.29 -7.48 -23.74
C GLU A 669 19.83 -8.22 -22.51
N LEU A 670 19.19 -9.31 -22.07
CA LEU A 670 19.66 -10.10 -20.91
C LEU A 670 20.95 -10.88 -21.23
N ASP A 671 22.01 -10.66 -20.44
CA ASP A 671 23.25 -11.45 -20.43
C ASP A 671 23.41 -12.16 -19.08
N GLY A 672 22.42 -13.01 -18.76
CA GLY A 672 22.28 -13.68 -17.46
C GLY A 672 20.96 -13.29 -16.81
N ALA A 673 20.00 -14.21 -16.83
CA ALA A 673 18.63 -13.97 -16.35
C ALA A 673 18.36 -14.54 -14.95
N ARG A 674 19.39 -15.03 -14.26
CA ARG A 674 19.22 -15.69 -12.96
C ARG A 674 20.49 -15.59 -12.13
N THR A 675 20.33 -15.33 -10.85
CA THR A 675 21.34 -15.57 -9.83
C THR A 675 20.76 -16.40 -8.69
N THR A 676 21.61 -17.10 -7.94
CA THR A 676 21.22 -17.90 -6.78
C THR A 676 21.75 -17.22 -5.53
N ILE A 677 20.89 -17.03 -4.55
CA ILE A 677 21.25 -16.56 -3.21
C ILE A 677 21.30 -17.79 -2.30
N THR A 678 22.40 -17.95 -1.58
CA THR A 678 22.56 -18.96 -0.52
C THR A 678 22.42 -18.28 0.82
N ILE A 679 21.47 -18.75 1.62
CA ILE A 679 21.32 -18.39 3.03
C ILE A 679 22.26 -19.33 3.80
N LEU A 680 23.21 -18.75 4.52
CA LEU A 680 24.15 -19.47 5.36
C LEU A 680 23.59 -19.49 6.79
N ASP A 681 23.55 -20.69 7.36
CA ASP A 681 23.28 -20.88 8.78
C ASP A 681 24.49 -20.38 9.59
N ASP A 682 24.26 -19.45 10.52
CA ASP A 682 25.30 -18.95 11.43
C ASP A 682 25.02 -19.19 12.93
N ASP A 683 23.98 -19.96 13.25
CA ASP A 683 23.60 -20.32 14.61
C ASP A 683 24.54 -21.33 15.31
N GLU A 684 24.69 -21.21 16.63
CA GLU A 684 25.54 -22.13 17.42
C GLU A 684 24.88 -23.52 17.58
N GLU A 685 25.57 -24.58 17.13
CA GLU A 685 25.19 -26.00 17.26
C GLU A 685 24.92 -26.41 18.73
N GLY A 686 23.69 -26.16 19.18
CA GLY A 686 23.18 -26.34 20.53
C GLY A 686 22.78 -27.78 20.88
N GLY A 687 23.60 -28.78 20.54
CA GLY A 687 23.58 -30.10 21.19
C GLY A 687 22.27 -30.91 21.17
N GLY A 688 21.35 -30.67 20.23
CA GLY A 688 20.28 -31.60 19.89
C GLY A 688 20.72 -32.45 18.70
N GLU A 689 20.74 -33.78 18.85
CA GLU A 689 20.93 -34.67 17.69
C GLU A 689 19.83 -34.42 16.66
N GLU A 690 20.23 -34.07 15.44
CA GLU A 690 19.51 -34.22 14.16
C GLU A 690 18.30 -35.17 14.25
N THR A 691 17.09 -34.64 14.04
CA THR A 691 15.97 -35.44 13.54
C THR A 691 15.62 -34.97 12.13
N PRO A 692 15.61 -35.87 11.14
CA PRO A 692 15.34 -35.53 9.73
C PRO A 692 13.93 -34.97 9.59
N ASP A 693 13.73 -33.98 8.70
CA ASP A 693 12.47 -33.27 8.37
C ASP A 693 11.45 -33.36 9.50
N ALA A 694 11.38 -32.36 10.39
CA ALA A 694 10.49 -32.40 11.55
C ALA A 694 9.10 -32.88 11.13
N VAL A 695 8.85 -34.17 11.38
CA VAL A 695 7.62 -34.84 10.99
C VAL A 695 6.55 -34.26 11.89
N PRO A 696 5.50 -33.61 11.33
CA PRO A 696 4.60 -32.78 12.11
C PRO A 696 4.00 -33.58 13.26
N VAL A 697 3.74 -32.92 14.38
CA VAL A 697 3.18 -33.50 15.59
C VAL A 697 1.66 -33.51 15.45
N VAL A 698 1.07 -34.70 15.40
CA VAL A 698 -0.38 -34.87 15.45
C VAL A 698 -0.89 -34.90 16.89
N SER A 699 -1.93 -34.12 17.16
CA SER A 699 -2.66 -34.10 18.42
C SER A 699 -4.16 -34.35 18.20
N ILE A 700 -4.86 -34.82 19.23
CA ILE A 700 -6.32 -35.04 19.21
C ILE A 700 -7.00 -34.25 20.32
N ALA A 701 -8.07 -33.54 20.00
CA ALA A 701 -8.85 -32.75 20.96
C ALA A 701 -10.05 -33.53 21.52
N GLY A 702 -10.42 -33.24 22.76
CA GLY A 702 -11.65 -33.74 23.37
C GLY A 702 -12.90 -33.20 22.67
N LEU A 703 -14.00 -33.91 22.82
CA LEU A 703 -15.29 -33.53 22.24
C LEU A 703 -16.43 -33.92 23.19
N GLU A 704 -17.40 -33.03 23.39
CA GLU A 704 -18.66 -33.30 24.10
C GLU A 704 -19.82 -33.23 23.10
N VAL A 705 -20.68 -34.25 23.09
CA VAL A 705 -21.78 -34.43 22.12
C VAL A 705 -23.01 -35.05 22.78
N GLU A 706 -24.18 -34.83 22.19
CA GLU A 706 -25.43 -35.49 22.60
C GLU A 706 -25.55 -36.84 21.87
N GLU A 707 -26.00 -37.88 22.55
CA GLU A 707 -26.15 -39.25 21.99
C GLU A 707 -27.00 -39.28 20.70
N GLY A 708 -28.03 -38.41 20.64
CA GLY A 708 -28.90 -38.23 19.48
C GLY A 708 -28.31 -37.48 18.28
N ASP A 709 -27.07 -36.98 18.35
CA ASP A 709 -26.41 -36.22 17.25
C ASP A 709 -26.04 -37.12 16.06
N GLY A 710 -26.09 -38.44 16.22
CA GLY A 710 -25.92 -39.45 15.18
C GLY A 710 -24.48 -39.63 14.71
N THR A 711 -23.82 -38.61 14.16
CA THR A 711 -22.40 -38.68 13.81
C THR A 711 -21.66 -37.43 14.25
N ALA A 712 -20.73 -37.62 15.17
CA ALA A 712 -19.81 -36.61 15.68
C ALA A 712 -18.47 -36.62 14.93
N TYR A 713 -17.79 -35.48 14.90
CA TYR A 713 -16.49 -35.32 14.23
C TYR A 713 -15.45 -34.81 15.21
N VAL A 714 -14.56 -35.69 15.66
CA VAL A 714 -13.47 -35.35 16.57
C VAL A 714 -12.31 -34.79 15.76
N ARG A 715 -11.86 -33.58 16.11
CA ARG A 715 -10.77 -32.89 15.41
C ARG A 715 -9.40 -33.45 15.81
N LEU A 716 -8.56 -33.67 14.81
CA LEU A 716 -7.12 -33.89 14.95
C LEU A 716 -6.39 -32.74 14.25
N THR A 717 -5.26 -32.32 14.82
CA THR A 717 -4.44 -31.22 14.29
C THR A 717 -2.99 -31.64 14.11
N LEU A 718 -2.33 -31.09 13.09
CA LEU A 718 -0.87 -31.07 12.94
C LEU A 718 -0.35 -29.70 13.37
N ASP A 719 0.79 -29.66 14.04
CA ASP A 719 1.51 -28.42 14.37
C ASP A 719 2.20 -27.77 13.16
N GLY A 720 2.23 -28.46 12.01
CA GLY A 720 2.72 -27.97 10.74
C GLY A 720 2.17 -28.77 9.56
N ALA A 721 2.07 -28.16 8.39
CA ALA A 721 1.58 -28.83 7.20
C ALA A 721 2.60 -29.87 6.69
N ALA A 722 2.17 -31.10 6.43
CA ALA A 722 3.03 -32.12 5.82
C ALA A 722 3.09 -31.98 4.29
N SER A 723 4.24 -32.26 3.69
CA SER A 723 4.45 -32.24 2.23
C SER A 723 3.90 -33.48 1.50
N GLU A 724 3.54 -34.53 2.23
CA GLU A 724 2.90 -35.76 1.77
C GLU A 724 1.71 -36.09 2.69
N ASP A 725 0.80 -36.98 2.26
CA ASP A 725 -0.35 -37.37 3.08
C ASP A 725 0.08 -37.99 4.42
N VAL A 726 -0.55 -37.59 5.53
CA VAL A 726 -0.32 -38.16 6.87
C VAL A 726 -1.47 -39.08 7.24
N ALA A 727 -1.16 -40.34 7.54
CA ALA A 727 -2.15 -41.34 7.94
C ALA A 727 -2.10 -41.61 9.45
N VAL A 728 -3.22 -41.39 10.14
CA VAL A 728 -3.33 -41.51 11.60
C VAL A 728 -4.38 -42.56 11.96
N THR A 729 -4.10 -43.36 13.00
CA THR A 729 -5.03 -44.38 13.51
C THR A 729 -5.40 -44.09 14.96
N VAL A 730 -6.69 -43.91 15.22
CA VAL A 730 -7.28 -43.68 16.53
C VAL A 730 -7.93 -44.97 17.03
N ALA A 731 -7.76 -45.28 18.32
CA ALA A 731 -8.49 -46.35 19.00
C ALA A 731 -9.24 -45.76 20.21
N ALA A 732 -10.47 -46.21 20.41
CA ALA A 732 -11.21 -45.90 21.62
C ALA A 732 -10.95 -46.97 22.69
N SER A 733 -10.68 -46.56 23.92
CA SER A 733 -10.50 -47.48 25.04
C SER A 733 -10.75 -46.82 26.39
N GLY A 734 -11.46 -47.51 27.29
CA GLY A 734 -11.67 -47.03 28.66
C GLY A 734 -12.68 -45.88 28.73
N GLY A 735 -13.42 -45.81 29.84
CA GLY A 735 -14.61 -44.98 29.91
C GLY A 735 -15.77 -45.70 30.60
N SER A 736 -16.90 -45.02 30.76
CA SER A 736 -18.21 -45.66 30.99
C SER A 736 -18.87 -46.07 29.68
N ALA A 737 -18.64 -45.30 28.60
CA ALA A 737 -19.11 -45.62 27.25
C ALA A 737 -18.28 -46.72 26.59
N ASP A 738 -18.96 -47.67 25.95
CA ASP A 738 -18.41 -48.76 25.18
C ASP A 738 -19.04 -48.88 23.77
N GLY A 739 -18.98 -50.09 23.17
CA GLY A 739 -19.39 -50.32 21.79
C GLY A 739 -20.90 -50.38 21.60
N ASP A 740 -21.68 -50.30 22.68
CA ASP A 740 -23.13 -50.10 22.61
C ASP A 740 -23.50 -48.60 22.47
N ASP A 741 -22.61 -47.65 22.83
CA ASP A 741 -22.88 -46.19 22.82
C ASP A 741 -22.27 -45.43 21.63
N PHE A 742 -21.16 -45.94 21.05
CA PHE A 742 -20.55 -45.34 19.85
C PHE A 742 -19.71 -46.32 19.01
N ASP A 743 -19.52 -45.99 17.72
CA ASP A 743 -18.66 -46.70 16.76
C ASP A 743 -17.79 -45.74 15.95
N ILE A 744 -16.46 -45.81 16.14
CA ILE A 744 -15.46 -45.06 15.36
C ILE A 744 -15.02 -45.77 14.07
N GLY A 745 -15.64 -46.90 13.74
CA GLY A 745 -15.32 -47.72 12.58
C GLY A 745 -13.88 -48.24 12.60
N SER A 746 -13.10 -47.86 11.57
CA SER A 746 -11.68 -48.25 11.48
C SER A 746 -10.72 -47.37 12.27
N GLY A 747 -11.18 -46.20 12.73
CA GLY A 747 -10.33 -45.21 13.40
C GLY A 747 -9.29 -44.54 12.50
N ALA A 748 -9.31 -44.76 11.19
CA ALA A 748 -8.35 -44.19 10.25
C ALA A 748 -8.73 -42.74 9.88
N VAL A 749 -7.77 -41.83 10.02
CA VAL A 749 -7.85 -40.41 9.66
C VAL A 749 -6.71 -40.10 8.69
N LEU A 750 -6.98 -39.29 7.67
CA LEU A 750 -6.00 -38.90 6.66
C LEU A 750 -5.95 -37.37 6.60
N PHE A 751 -4.77 -36.80 6.71
CA PHE A 751 -4.48 -35.43 6.31
C PHE A 751 -3.94 -35.49 4.88
N ALA A 752 -4.56 -34.80 3.94
CA ALA A 752 -3.95 -34.65 2.63
C ALA A 752 -2.70 -33.75 2.74
N ALA A 753 -1.73 -33.91 1.83
CA ALA A 753 -0.57 -33.02 1.77
C ALA A 753 -1.00 -31.53 1.79
N GLY A 754 -0.42 -30.74 2.69
CA GLY A 754 -0.75 -29.34 2.93
C GLY A 754 -1.89 -29.08 3.93
N GLU A 755 -2.62 -30.09 4.39
CA GLU A 755 -3.67 -29.92 5.42
C GLU A 755 -3.10 -30.05 6.83
N THR A 756 -3.54 -29.18 7.73
CA THR A 756 -3.18 -29.21 9.16
C THR A 756 -4.32 -29.68 10.06
N GLU A 757 -5.52 -29.91 9.50
CA GLU A 757 -6.69 -30.40 10.24
C GLU A 757 -7.35 -31.57 9.53
N ALA A 758 -7.75 -32.58 10.29
CA ALA A 758 -8.56 -33.70 9.80
C ALA A 758 -9.52 -34.17 10.90
N PHE A 759 -10.59 -34.86 10.50
CA PHE A 759 -11.67 -35.24 11.42
C PHE A 759 -11.86 -36.76 11.49
N LEU A 760 -11.94 -37.30 12.70
CA LEU A 760 -12.42 -38.65 12.98
C LEU A 760 -13.95 -38.64 13.10
N ALA A 761 -14.64 -39.37 12.23
CA ALA A 761 -16.07 -39.61 12.38
C ALA A 761 -16.34 -40.65 13.48
N VAL A 762 -17.20 -40.30 14.42
CA VAL A 762 -17.69 -41.14 15.51
C VAL A 762 -19.20 -41.27 15.35
N ASN A 763 -19.70 -42.48 15.07
CA ASN A 763 -21.14 -42.71 15.03
C ASN A 763 -21.63 -42.92 16.45
N LEU A 764 -22.59 -42.12 16.89
CA LEU A 764 -23.24 -42.26 18.19
C LEU A 764 -24.43 -43.21 18.04
N VAL A 765 -24.65 -44.02 19.06
CA VAL A 765 -25.76 -44.97 19.10
C VAL A 765 -26.76 -44.42 20.12
N ASP A 766 -27.81 -43.81 19.60
CA ASP A 766 -28.97 -43.30 20.36
C ASP A 766 -29.89 -44.48 20.75
N ASP A 767 -30.13 -44.68 22.05
CA ASP A 767 -31.10 -45.65 22.54
C ASP A 767 -32.30 -45.06 23.34
N ASP A 768 -32.84 -45.79 24.31
CA ASP A 768 -33.98 -45.34 25.15
C ASP A 768 -33.67 -45.58 26.67
N GLU A 769 -32.44 -45.97 27.01
CA GLU A 769 -31.97 -46.29 28.36
C GLU A 769 -31.31 -45.07 29.00
N VAL A 770 -31.65 -44.81 30.27
CA VAL A 770 -31.11 -43.66 30.98
C VAL A 770 -29.84 -44.07 31.72
N GLU A 771 -28.70 -43.68 31.17
CA GLU A 771 -27.37 -44.14 31.57
C GLU A 771 -26.49 -43.02 32.13
N GLY A 772 -26.93 -41.76 32.00
CA GLY A 772 -26.24 -40.56 32.46
C GLY A 772 -25.03 -40.20 31.59
N THR A 773 -24.36 -39.07 31.85
CA THR A 773 -23.19 -38.66 31.05
C THR A 773 -22.10 -39.71 31.08
N GLU A 774 -21.74 -40.16 29.89
CA GLU A 774 -20.73 -41.17 29.69
C GLU A 774 -19.46 -40.61 29.05
N THR A 775 -18.34 -41.31 29.21
CA THR A 775 -17.07 -40.88 28.60
C THR A 775 -16.35 -42.06 27.98
N ALA A 776 -15.58 -41.80 26.93
CA ALA A 776 -14.60 -42.72 26.34
C ALA A 776 -13.26 -42.00 26.10
N THR A 777 -12.13 -42.69 26.28
CA THR A 777 -10.82 -42.15 25.89
C THR A 777 -10.50 -42.52 24.45
N LEU A 778 -10.32 -41.53 23.60
CA LEU A 778 -9.79 -41.67 22.25
C LEU A 778 -8.27 -41.55 22.31
N ARG A 779 -7.57 -42.51 21.71
CA ARG A 779 -6.11 -42.57 21.73
C ARG A 779 -5.52 -42.68 20.33
N LEU A 780 -4.54 -41.84 20.02
CA LEU A 780 -3.70 -42.00 18.84
C LEU A 780 -2.80 -43.23 19.02
N THR A 781 -2.93 -44.22 18.14
CA THR A 781 -2.23 -45.52 18.24
C THR A 781 -1.20 -45.76 17.15
N GLY A 782 -1.20 -44.93 16.11
CA GLY A 782 -0.18 -44.92 15.08
C GLY A 782 -0.34 -43.68 14.19
N ALA A 783 0.78 -43.14 13.74
CA ALA A 783 0.87 -42.07 12.75
C ALA A 783 1.99 -42.45 11.76
N ASP A 784 1.71 -42.34 10.47
CA ASP A 784 2.68 -42.50 9.37
C ASP A 784 2.78 -41.15 8.66
N GLY A 785 3.98 -40.57 8.60
CA GLY A 785 4.20 -39.19 8.14
C GLY A 785 4.07 -38.10 9.21
N ALA A 786 3.87 -38.46 10.49
CA ALA A 786 3.80 -37.54 11.63
C ALA A 786 4.31 -38.21 12.92
N THR A 787 4.66 -37.41 13.92
CA THR A 787 4.89 -37.89 15.29
C THR A 787 3.65 -37.65 16.16
N ILE A 788 3.41 -38.45 17.20
CA ILE A 788 2.24 -38.28 18.06
C ILE A 788 2.60 -37.34 19.22
N GLY A 789 1.89 -36.22 19.32
CA GLY A 789 1.95 -35.28 20.44
C GLY A 789 1.00 -35.70 21.56
N ASP A 790 -0.05 -34.91 21.77
CA ASP A 790 -1.10 -35.25 22.72
C ASP A 790 -1.89 -36.45 22.21
N ASP A 791 -1.57 -37.62 22.77
CA ASP A 791 -2.04 -38.90 22.28
C ASP A 791 -3.44 -39.29 22.79
N ARG A 792 -4.10 -38.42 23.56
CA ARG A 792 -5.34 -38.72 24.28
C ARG A 792 -6.32 -37.56 24.27
N ALA A 793 -7.56 -37.90 23.96
CA ALA A 793 -8.73 -37.04 24.09
C ALA A 793 -9.84 -37.76 24.85
N THR A 794 -10.68 -37.00 25.55
CA THR A 794 -11.93 -37.50 26.13
C THR A 794 -13.07 -37.19 25.19
N LEU A 795 -13.80 -38.22 24.77
CA LEU A 795 -15.13 -38.09 24.20
C LEU A 795 -16.13 -38.16 25.36
N THR A 796 -16.95 -37.13 25.53
CA THR A 796 -18.06 -37.09 26.49
C THR A 796 -19.36 -37.21 25.71
N ILE A 797 -20.18 -38.20 26.06
CA ILE A 797 -21.49 -38.44 25.45
C ILE A 797 -22.54 -38.07 26.51
N LEU A 798 -23.35 -37.07 26.18
CA LEU A 798 -24.47 -36.64 27.00
C LEU A 798 -25.68 -37.51 26.65
N ASP A 799 -26.14 -38.26 27.66
CA ASP A 799 -27.39 -39.00 27.63
C ASP A 799 -28.55 -38.02 27.38
N ASN A 800 -29.20 -38.16 26.24
CA ASN A 800 -30.34 -37.36 25.83
C ASN A 800 -31.68 -37.99 26.27
N ASP A 801 -31.63 -39.15 26.93
CA ASP A 801 -32.78 -39.80 27.54
C ASP A 801 -33.01 -39.30 28.96
N GLU A 802 -34.28 -38.99 29.23
CA GLU A 802 -34.64 -38.45 30.53
C GLU A 802 -34.99 -39.61 31.49
N ALA A 803 -34.29 -39.69 32.63
CA ALA A 803 -34.75 -40.44 33.79
C ALA A 803 -36.21 -40.08 34.04
N ALA A 804 -37.10 -41.08 34.13
CA ALA A 804 -38.43 -40.83 34.69
C ALA A 804 -38.23 -40.07 36.02
N PRO A 805 -38.74 -38.83 36.13
CA PRO A 805 -38.19 -37.88 37.08
C PRO A 805 -38.36 -38.38 38.52
N PRO A 806 -37.36 -38.23 39.41
CA PRO A 806 -37.60 -38.39 40.83
C PRO A 806 -38.47 -37.22 41.30
N GLU A 807 -39.65 -37.51 41.85
CA GLU A 807 -40.57 -36.50 42.40
C GLU A 807 -39.94 -35.74 43.59
N GLU A 808 -39.25 -34.62 43.33
CA GLU A 808 -38.94 -33.62 44.38
C GLU A 808 -40.24 -32.92 44.81
N GLY A 809 -40.76 -33.34 45.96
CA GLY A 809 -41.92 -32.74 46.62
C GLY A 809 -42.96 -33.74 47.13
N ASP A 810 -42.91 -35.00 46.68
CA ASP A 810 -43.82 -36.08 47.11
C ASP A 810 -43.12 -37.03 48.11
N ALA A 811 -42.74 -36.50 49.28
CA ALA A 811 -42.07 -37.28 50.32
C ALA A 811 -42.91 -38.46 50.86
N ASN A 812 -44.22 -38.47 50.58
CA ASN A 812 -45.22 -39.46 50.94
C ASN A 812 -45.58 -40.45 49.81
N GLY A 813 -45.17 -40.19 48.57
CA GLY A 813 -45.46 -41.05 47.42
C GLY A 813 -46.94 -41.09 47.03
N ASP A 814 -47.72 -40.06 47.34
CA ASP A 814 -49.15 -40.00 47.07
C ASP A 814 -49.53 -39.20 45.81
N GLY A 815 -48.56 -38.62 45.11
CA GLY A 815 -48.70 -37.86 43.89
C GLY A 815 -49.27 -36.45 44.11
N VAL A 816 -49.22 -35.88 45.31
CA VAL A 816 -49.65 -34.50 45.57
C VAL A 816 -48.53 -33.71 46.24
N TYR A 817 -47.94 -32.77 45.53
CA TYR A 817 -46.78 -32.00 46.00
C TYR A 817 -46.89 -30.50 45.72
N SER A 818 -46.02 -29.69 46.33
CA SER A 818 -45.98 -28.24 46.12
C SER A 818 -44.54 -27.76 45.90
N VAL A 819 -44.36 -26.90 44.90
CA VAL A 819 -43.09 -26.19 44.63
C VAL A 819 -43.24 -24.74 45.07
N ILE A 820 -42.23 -24.16 45.72
CA ILE A 820 -42.18 -22.73 46.06
C ILE A 820 -40.93 -22.12 45.44
N SER A 821 -41.10 -21.06 44.65
CA SER A 821 -40.02 -20.33 43.98
C SER A 821 -40.02 -18.86 44.38
N VAL A 822 -38.85 -18.31 44.71
CA VAL A 822 -38.69 -16.87 44.99
C VAL A 822 -38.71 -16.11 43.67
N ARG A 823 -39.66 -15.18 43.52
CA ARG A 823 -39.84 -14.37 42.31
C ARG A 823 -39.00 -13.09 42.33
N ASP A 824 -38.82 -12.51 43.51
CA ASP A 824 -38.12 -11.25 43.71
C ASP A 824 -37.65 -11.13 45.17
N SER A 825 -36.49 -10.52 45.42
CA SER A 825 -35.91 -10.37 46.76
C SER A 825 -35.18 -9.04 46.95
N TRP A 826 -35.16 -8.55 48.19
CA TRP A 826 -34.45 -7.33 48.60
C TRP A 826 -33.90 -7.48 50.02
N SER A 827 -33.10 -6.51 50.47
CA SER A 827 -32.34 -6.56 51.73
C SER A 827 -33.12 -6.79 53.03
N SER A 828 -34.46 -6.78 52.99
CA SER A 828 -35.33 -6.99 54.17
C SER A 828 -36.58 -7.85 53.91
N GLY A 829 -36.72 -8.45 52.72
CA GLY A 829 -37.89 -9.26 52.38
C GLY A 829 -37.86 -9.82 50.97
N PHE A 830 -38.88 -10.60 50.63
CA PHE A 830 -39.01 -11.21 49.31
C PHE A 830 -40.49 -11.48 48.95
N VAL A 831 -40.72 -11.80 47.68
CA VAL A 831 -41.98 -12.34 47.15
C VAL A 831 -41.73 -13.73 46.60
N ALA A 832 -42.56 -14.70 46.98
CA ALA A 832 -42.50 -16.07 46.49
C ALA A 832 -43.86 -16.55 45.97
N ASP A 833 -43.81 -17.41 44.96
CA ASP A 833 -44.95 -18.07 44.35
C ASP A 833 -44.88 -19.57 44.65
N GLY A 834 -46.00 -20.16 45.04
CA GLY A 834 -46.15 -21.58 45.29
C GLY A 834 -47.12 -22.23 44.30
N THR A 835 -46.84 -23.45 43.85
CA THR A 835 -47.74 -24.22 42.99
C THR A 835 -47.95 -25.60 43.58
N VAL A 836 -49.22 -25.97 43.81
CA VAL A 836 -49.62 -27.33 44.18
C VAL A 836 -49.93 -28.12 42.91
N PHE A 837 -49.33 -29.29 42.78
CA PHE A 837 -49.54 -30.26 41.71
C PHE A 837 -50.32 -31.46 42.25
N ASN A 838 -51.27 -31.98 41.47
CA ASN A 838 -51.98 -33.21 41.78
C ASN A 838 -51.78 -34.21 40.64
N GLU A 839 -50.81 -35.08 40.80
CA GLU A 839 -50.51 -36.22 39.94
C GLU A 839 -51.09 -37.53 40.49
N SER A 840 -51.64 -37.50 41.71
CA SER A 840 -52.44 -38.59 42.26
C SER A 840 -53.57 -38.87 41.27
N GLY A 841 -53.79 -40.14 40.89
CA GLY A 841 -54.73 -40.54 39.83
C GLY A 841 -56.22 -40.19 40.06
N ALA A 842 -56.53 -39.32 41.02
CA ALA A 842 -57.86 -38.79 41.35
C ALA A 842 -57.79 -37.29 41.67
N GLY A 843 -58.90 -36.56 41.49
CA GLY A 843 -58.97 -35.16 41.92
C GLY A 843 -58.94 -35.03 43.45
N ILE A 844 -58.29 -33.99 43.97
CA ILE A 844 -58.27 -33.63 45.39
C ILE A 844 -59.24 -32.49 45.67
N ASP A 845 -59.82 -32.47 46.87
CA ASP A 845 -60.68 -31.40 47.42
C ASP A 845 -60.14 -31.05 48.81
N GLY A 846 -59.46 -29.91 48.95
CA GLY A 846 -58.64 -29.59 50.12
C GLY A 846 -57.17 -29.80 49.85
N TRP A 847 -56.35 -28.76 50.01
CA TRP A 847 -54.89 -28.89 50.06
C TRP A 847 -54.30 -27.98 51.14
N THR A 848 -53.25 -28.46 51.82
CA THR A 848 -52.40 -27.63 52.66
C THR A 848 -50.91 -27.89 52.41
N VAL A 849 -50.11 -26.82 52.39
CA VAL A 849 -48.65 -26.85 52.20
C VAL A 849 -47.98 -26.42 53.50
N SER A 850 -47.08 -27.26 54.03
CA SER A 850 -46.28 -26.95 55.22
C SER A 850 -44.85 -26.58 54.84
N PHE A 851 -44.31 -25.47 55.31
CA PHE A 851 -42.89 -25.13 55.09
C PHE A 851 -42.30 -24.33 56.25
N ALA A 852 -40.98 -24.39 56.39
CA ALA A 852 -40.24 -23.56 57.32
C ALA A 852 -39.80 -22.25 56.64
N LEU A 853 -39.93 -21.14 57.37
CA LEU A 853 -39.55 -19.80 56.96
C LEU A 853 -39.06 -19.02 58.19
N ASP A 854 -37.77 -18.64 58.20
CA ASP A 854 -37.21 -17.71 59.19
C ASP A 854 -37.56 -16.26 58.80
N GLY A 855 -38.86 -15.94 58.89
CA GLY A 855 -39.43 -14.69 58.44
C GLY A 855 -40.94 -14.55 58.74
N GLU A 856 -41.47 -13.34 58.58
CA GLU A 856 -42.89 -13.05 58.81
C GLU A 856 -43.63 -12.85 57.48
N ILE A 857 -44.63 -13.68 57.20
CA ILE A 857 -45.53 -13.47 56.05
C ILE A 857 -46.41 -12.24 56.32
N VAL A 858 -46.21 -11.18 55.54
CA VAL A 858 -46.93 -9.91 55.67
C VAL A 858 -48.10 -9.77 54.72
N ASN A 859 -48.12 -10.54 53.63
CA ASN A 859 -49.23 -10.59 52.68
C ASN A 859 -49.31 -11.97 52.01
N ILE A 860 -50.51 -12.44 51.68
CA ILE A 860 -50.75 -13.73 51.02
C ILE A 860 -51.92 -13.63 50.04
N TRP A 861 -51.83 -14.29 48.90
CA TRP A 861 -52.89 -14.34 47.89
C TRP A 861 -53.11 -15.76 47.38
N ASN A 862 -54.34 -16.02 46.93
CA ASN A 862 -54.80 -17.33 46.46
C ASN A 862 -54.63 -18.49 47.47
N ALA A 863 -54.39 -18.18 48.75
CA ALA A 863 -54.34 -19.13 49.86
C ALA A 863 -54.59 -18.41 51.20
N ALA A 864 -54.69 -19.16 52.29
CA ALA A 864 -54.79 -18.63 53.64
C ALA A 864 -53.83 -19.35 54.60
N ILE A 865 -53.29 -18.62 55.58
CA ILE A 865 -52.51 -19.22 56.68
C ILE A 865 -53.48 -20.02 57.56
N VAL A 866 -53.31 -21.34 57.59
CA VAL A 866 -54.07 -22.29 58.42
C VAL A 866 -53.50 -22.33 59.84
N SER A 867 -52.18 -22.39 59.96
CA SER A 867 -51.47 -22.27 61.25
C SER A 867 -50.03 -21.77 61.07
N HIS A 868 -49.49 -21.16 62.12
CA HIS A 868 -48.09 -20.73 62.19
C HIS A 868 -47.57 -21.01 63.60
N THR A 869 -46.48 -21.78 63.75
CA THR A 869 -45.88 -22.13 65.04
C THR A 869 -44.36 -22.25 64.92
N GLY A 870 -43.62 -21.43 65.65
CA GLY A 870 -42.17 -21.30 65.42
C GLY A 870 -41.93 -20.75 64.02
N ASP A 871 -41.04 -21.38 63.26
CA ASP A 871 -40.74 -20.99 61.88
C ASP A 871 -41.60 -21.76 60.86
N THR A 872 -42.53 -22.61 61.31
CA THR A 872 -43.34 -23.46 60.43
C THR A 872 -44.69 -22.82 60.11
N TYR A 873 -44.93 -22.60 58.81
CA TYR A 873 -46.21 -22.15 58.25
C TYR A 873 -46.96 -23.33 57.63
N VAL A 874 -48.28 -23.36 57.83
CA VAL A 874 -49.21 -24.23 57.09
C VAL A 874 -50.16 -23.34 56.33
N ILE A 875 -50.12 -23.44 55.00
CA ILE A 875 -50.92 -22.65 54.06
C ILE A 875 -51.98 -23.55 53.44
N GLY A 876 -53.22 -23.07 53.34
CA GLY A 876 -54.33 -23.86 52.82
C GLY A 876 -55.07 -23.17 51.69
N SER A 877 -55.79 -24.00 50.93
CA SER A 877 -56.67 -23.60 49.84
C SER A 877 -57.74 -22.57 50.24
N LEU A 878 -58.25 -21.86 49.24
CA LEU A 878 -59.48 -21.07 49.32
C LEU A 878 -60.59 -21.79 48.53
N GLY A 879 -61.85 -21.51 48.86
CA GLY A 879 -62.97 -22.27 48.28
C GLY A 879 -63.10 -22.28 46.74
N TYR A 880 -62.38 -21.42 46.02
CA TYR A 880 -62.38 -21.40 44.54
C TYR A 880 -61.23 -22.19 43.90
N ASN A 881 -60.17 -22.50 44.66
CA ASN A 881 -59.03 -23.29 44.19
C ASN A 881 -58.79 -24.54 45.06
N ASP A 882 -59.82 -24.94 45.81
CA ASP A 882 -59.81 -26.09 46.71
C ASP A 882 -59.78 -27.42 45.97
N SER A 883 -60.30 -27.45 44.75
CA SER A 883 -60.38 -28.65 43.92
C SER A 883 -59.32 -28.63 42.83
N VAL A 884 -58.44 -29.63 42.81
CA VAL A 884 -57.40 -29.80 41.77
C VAL A 884 -57.60 -31.16 41.12
N ALA A 885 -57.86 -31.18 39.81
CA ALA A 885 -58.04 -32.43 39.07
C ALA A 885 -56.72 -33.23 39.01
N SER A 886 -56.81 -34.53 38.78
CA SER A 886 -55.63 -35.36 38.48
C SER A 886 -54.94 -34.85 37.20
N GLY A 887 -53.61 -34.73 37.24
CA GLY A 887 -52.78 -34.05 36.25
C GLY A 887 -52.93 -32.52 36.24
N GLY A 888 -53.57 -31.93 37.26
CA GLY A 888 -53.83 -30.50 37.36
C GLY A 888 -52.95 -29.82 38.41
N SER A 889 -52.92 -28.48 38.38
CA SER A 889 -52.19 -27.68 39.36
C SER A 889 -52.96 -26.40 39.75
N THR A 890 -52.58 -25.80 40.88
CA THR A 890 -53.08 -24.49 41.31
C THR A 890 -51.98 -23.66 41.96
N GLY A 891 -51.90 -22.38 41.59
CA GLY A 891 -50.92 -21.42 42.10
C GLY A 891 -51.42 -20.60 43.30
N TRP A 892 -50.50 -20.23 44.18
CA TRP A 892 -50.65 -19.31 45.29
C TRP A 892 -49.37 -18.48 45.49
N GLY A 893 -49.37 -17.48 46.36
CA GLY A 893 -48.15 -16.70 46.60
C GLY A 893 -48.23 -15.83 47.85
N PHE A 894 -47.06 -15.36 48.30
CA PHE A 894 -46.93 -14.56 49.51
C PHE A 894 -45.76 -13.58 49.45
N GLN A 895 -45.84 -12.56 50.31
CA GLN A 895 -44.76 -11.62 50.61
C GLN A 895 -44.33 -11.81 52.06
N ALA A 896 -43.02 -11.89 52.29
CA ALA A 896 -42.45 -12.05 53.63
C ALA A 896 -41.35 -11.03 53.94
N GLN A 897 -41.16 -10.74 55.23
CA GLN A 897 -39.99 -10.03 55.77
C GLN A 897 -38.97 -11.07 56.28
N GLY A 898 -37.71 -10.99 55.81
CA GLY A 898 -36.66 -12.00 56.06
C GLY A 898 -35.77 -12.24 54.83
N LEU A 899 -34.78 -13.12 54.93
CA LEU A 899 -33.92 -13.53 53.80
C LEU A 899 -34.57 -14.69 53.03
N SER A 900 -34.49 -14.67 51.69
CA SER A 900 -35.06 -15.70 50.79
C SER A 900 -34.54 -17.10 51.05
N ASP A 901 -33.27 -17.21 51.45
CA ASP A 901 -32.55 -18.48 51.61
C ASP A 901 -33.01 -19.26 52.86
N SER A 902 -33.95 -18.70 53.62
CA SER A 902 -34.54 -19.33 54.81
C SER A 902 -35.76 -20.21 54.51
N ILE A 903 -36.24 -20.27 53.26
CA ILE A 903 -37.35 -21.16 52.88
C ILE A 903 -36.85 -22.60 52.80
N THR A 904 -37.41 -23.47 53.62
CA THR A 904 -37.25 -24.92 53.45
C THR A 904 -38.64 -25.53 53.32
N VAL A 905 -39.00 -25.96 52.11
CA VAL A 905 -40.31 -26.55 51.83
C VAL A 905 -40.42 -27.90 52.56
N GLY A 906 -41.49 -28.07 53.32
CA GLY A 906 -41.84 -29.34 53.95
C GLY A 906 -43.07 -29.97 53.28
N ASP A 907 -43.65 -30.98 53.92
CA ASP A 907 -44.73 -31.80 53.36
C ASP A 907 -45.97 -31.02 52.90
N VAL A 908 -46.62 -31.49 51.82
CA VAL A 908 -48.04 -31.24 51.57
C VAL A 908 -48.84 -32.23 52.41
N ILE A 909 -49.76 -31.74 53.24
CA ILE A 909 -50.61 -32.58 54.09
C ILE A 909 -52.06 -32.42 53.64
N LEU A 910 -52.71 -33.53 53.30
CA LEU A 910 -54.15 -33.62 53.00
C LEU A 910 -55.02 -33.63 54.27
#